data_AF-Q10UV3-F1
#
_entry.id   AF-Q10UV3-F1
#
_cell.length_a   1.000
_cell.length_b   1.000
_cell.length_c   1.000
_cell.angle_alpha   90.00
_cell.angle_beta   90.00
_cell.angle_gamma   90.00
#
_symmetry.space_group_name_H-M   'P 1'
#
loop_
_entity.id
_entity.type
_entity.pdbx_description
1 polymer ?
#
loop_
_entity_poly.entity_id
_entity_poly.type
_entity_poly.pdbx_seq_one_letter_code
_entity_poly.pdbx_strand_id
1 'polypeptide(L)'
;MRIPLDYYRILGLPIQATAEQLRQAHQDRTQQFPRREYSEATIVARKQLIDEAYAVLCDPEQRQTYDGNFLAKTYEPIVEELNPSSQINFDQAQEKETTLKETREVLPEIASKQLKKRTSYQNRETKAASDFHSNTPSIEIEYPQFVGAILILHELGEYELVLKITHPYLLNNSITIKDGRFGDPALVLPDVVLTVALANLELGREEWQQGQYESAATALEAGLGLLLRENLFVQIRGEIQADLYKLRPYRIMELIALPEEIALDRSRGLEILQDMLNERGGIDGQGEDSSGLGIEDFLKFVQQLRQYLTTAEQKKLFEAEALRPSAVGAYLAVYTFLAQGFAQKQPAFIRKAKLMLMQLGRSQDVNLEKSVCALLLGQTEEASRSLELSHENEPLSFIKENSQQSPDLLPGLCLYAEHWLTEEVFPHFRDLSDKSASLKDYFADQHVQAYLEALPTEAEVANQWVVVQPRRSNHNKKQMFDPKELEKLNVSDLEDKDISRVDATATGIVASGSQGSSNLLGASSDGLLQELEKSSSTRGGPKQVTTKSSSHYLGKIREKSISGLPEFNESTSIESGGLPQSIQEHSSRRTSARREPVKFGRLILIAIVGFLLIGFIGLLTIKTIGWLVNALGWEREKLMIQLDRPPIEIPEPDRVNLAASGPITKEVARRTIQSWLDIKASALGPNHKIEQLPNILVEPALSRWLPTANALKQEKSYRRYEHDLEISNIKMSNTNSNLAQVDAKVIEKVEFYSDNGRLTNTNNENLFVRYDLVRKSQKWQISNWKVLR
;
A
#
# COMPACT_ATOMS: atom_id res chain seq x y z
N MET A 1 13.87 27.84 36.01
CA MET A 1 12.70 27.37 35.23
C MET A 1 12.45 25.91 35.58
N ARG A 2 11.25 25.53 35.99
CA ARG A 2 10.96 24.15 36.42
C ARG A 2 10.67 23.25 35.22
N ILE A 3 11.28 22.06 35.16
CA ILE A 3 11.02 21.02 34.15
C ILE A 3 10.82 19.67 34.85
N PRO A 4 9.87 18.81 34.39
CA PRO A 4 9.67 17.44 34.88
C PRO A 4 10.80 16.49 34.43
N LEU A 5 12.00 16.72 34.97
CA LEU A 5 13.17 15.86 34.90
C LEU A 5 13.73 15.66 36.32
N ASP A 6 14.51 14.61 36.53
CA ASP A 6 15.29 14.40 37.75
C ASP A 6 16.71 13.94 37.40
N TYR A 7 17.66 14.12 38.33
CA TYR A 7 19.08 13.85 38.07
C TYR A 7 19.38 12.37 37.80
N TYR A 8 18.59 11.45 38.36
CA TYR A 8 18.74 10.02 38.10
C TYR A 8 18.31 9.67 36.68
N ARG A 9 17.16 10.20 36.22
CA ARG A 9 16.70 10.09 34.83
C ARG A 9 17.65 10.76 33.84
N ILE A 10 18.22 11.92 34.17
CA ILE A 10 19.25 12.55 33.34
C ILE A 10 20.44 11.61 33.13
N LEU A 11 20.89 10.90 34.15
CA LEU A 11 21.96 9.89 34.02
C LEU A 11 21.48 8.51 33.51
N GLY A 12 20.18 8.28 33.39
CA GLY A 12 19.62 6.98 32.97
C GLY A 12 19.73 5.87 34.03
N LEU A 13 19.71 6.24 35.31
CA LEU A 13 19.94 5.35 36.45
C LEU A 13 18.74 5.29 37.42
N PRO A 14 18.62 4.24 38.25
CA PRO A 14 17.68 4.21 39.37
C PRO A 14 18.27 4.90 40.62
N ILE A 15 17.40 5.31 41.56
CA ILE A 15 17.79 5.97 42.82
C ILE A 15 18.75 5.14 43.69
N GLN A 16 18.77 3.81 43.54
CA GLN A 16 19.68 2.91 44.25
C GLN A 16 21.09 2.79 43.62
N ALA A 17 21.41 3.55 42.56
CA ALA A 17 22.67 3.40 41.83
C ALA A 17 23.91 3.72 42.69
N THR A 18 24.98 2.93 42.52
CA THR A 18 26.25 3.11 43.24
C THR A 18 27.06 4.29 42.67
N ALA A 19 28.04 4.78 43.44
CA ALA A 19 28.97 5.82 42.97
C ALA A 19 29.79 5.40 41.73
N GLU A 20 30.02 4.09 41.54
CA GLU A 20 30.66 3.57 40.32
C GLU A 20 29.70 3.59 39.12
N GLN A 21 28.43 3.22 39.32
CA GLN A 21 27.40 3.31 38.28
C GLN A 21 27.15 4.76 37.85
N LEU A 22 27.10 5.71 38.80
CA LEU A 22 26.99 7.14 38.51
C LEU A 22 28.16 7.65 37.65
N ARG A 23 29.39 7.30 38.02
CA ARG A 23 30.62 7.64 37.27
C ARG A 23 30.64 7.02 35.87
N GLN A 24 30.21 5.77 35.73
CA GLN A 24 30.12 5.10 34.44
C GLN A 24 29.07 5.75 33.53
N ALA A 25 27.85 5.96 34.04
CA ALA A 25 26.77 6.57 33.28
C ALA A 25 27.06 8.02 32.85
N HIS A 26 27.73 8.81 33.70
CA HIS A 26 28.22 10.14 33.35
C HIS A 26 29.20 10.09 32.16
N GLN A 27 30.17 9.18 32.19
CA GLN A 27 31.12 8.99 31.09
C GLN A 27 30.43 8.51 29.80
N ASP A 28 29.46 7.60 29.90
CA ASP A 28 28.76 7.04 28.74
C ASP A 28 27.82 8.08 28.10
N ARG A 29 27.00 8.81 28.89
CA ARG A 29 26.12 9.87 28.36
C ARG A 29 26.88 11.08 27.83
N THR A 30 28.10 11.34 28.32
CA THR A 30 29.00 12.38 27.78
C THR A 30 29.66 11.95 26.48
N GLN A 31 29.87 10.64 26.25
CA GLN A 31 30.35 10.09 24.98
C GLN A 31 29.23 9.90 23.94
N GLN A 32 27.98 9.78 24.37
CA GLN A 32 26.81 9.74 23.50
C GLN A 32 26.52 11.13 22.91
N PHE A 33 26.89 11.33 21.64
CA PHE A 33 26.55 12.53 20.88
C PHE A 33 25.13 12.46 20.29
N PRO A 34 24.36 13.57 20.30
CA PRO A 34 23.09 13.72 19.57
C PRO A 34 23.19 13.60 18.04
N ARG A 35 22.05 13.69 17.34
CA ARG A 35 21.99 13.89 15.87
C ARG A 35 22.84 15.11 15.46
N ARG A 36 23.48 15.08 14.27
CA ARG A 36 24.46 16.09 13.80
C ARG A 36 23.83 17.44 13.44
N GLU A 37 22.52 17.46 13.34
CA GLU A 37 21.68 18.59 12.99
C GLU A 37 21.48 19.58 14.16
N TYR A 38 21.82 19.18 15.39
CA TYR A 38 21.80 20.05 16.58
C TYR A 38 23.02 20.99 16.64
N SER A 39 22.83 22.22 17.12
CA SER A 39 23.92 23.17 17.33
C SER A 39 24.82 22.80 18.52
N GLU A 40 26.08 23.25 18.47
CA GLU A 40 27.03 23.15 19.58
C GLU A 40 26.50 23.78 20.89
N ALA A 41 25.66 24.82 20.80
CA ALA A 41 25.05 25.44 21.98
C ALA A 41 24.11 24.47 22.71
N THR A 42 23.33 23.68 21.97
CA THR A 42 22.44 22.65 22.52
C THR A 42 23.22 21.42 23.02
N ILE A 43 24.31 21.05 22.34
CA ILE A 43 25.21 19.98 22.81
C ILE A 43 25.87 20.39 24.15
N VAL A 44 26.32 21.64 24.29
CA VAL A 44 26.84 22.19 25.54
C VAL A 44 25.75 22.27 26.63
N ALA A 45 24.55 22.75 26.32
CA ALA A 45 23.43 22.81 27.26
C ALA A 45 23.02 21.42 27.79
N ARG A 46 22.95 20.41 26.90
CA ARG A 46 22.74 19.00 27.26
C ARG A 46 23.85 18.51 28.20
N LYS A 47 25.11 18.78 27.86
CA LYS A 47 26.25 18.35 28.68
C LYS A 47 26.24 19.00 30.07
N GLN A 48 25.94 20.30 30.16
CA GLN A 48 25.86 21.02 31.44
C GLN A 48 24.89 20.32 32.41
N LEU A 49 23.70 19.92 31.94
CA LEU A 49 22.72 19.19 32.76
C LEU A 49 23.21 17.79 33.19
N ILE A 50 24.00 17.10 32.36
CA ILE A 50 24.61 15.81 32.68
C ILE A 50 25.75 15.95 33.71
N ASP A 51 26.60 16.98 33.55
CA ASP A 51 27.67 17.32 34.49
C ASP A 51 27.08 17.75 35.85
N GLU A 52 26.00 18.55 35.85
CA GLU A 52 25.26 19.01 37.03
C GLU A 52 24.59 17.84 37.78
N ALA A 53 23.88 16.96 37.06
CA ALA A 53 23.26 15.76 37.62
C ALA A 53 24.30 14.83 38.27
N TYR A 54 25.46 14.67 37.64
CA TYR A 54 26.56 13.89 38.22
C TYR A 54 27.19 14.58 39.45
N ALA A 55 27.39 15.90 39.42
CA ALA A 55 27.93 16.64 40.56
C ALA A 55 27.08 16.49 41.82
N VAL A 56 25.75 16.68 41.71
CA VAL A 56 24.82 16.55 42.83
C VAL A 56 24.72 15.11 43.35
N LEU A 57 24.75 14.10 42.45
CA LEU A 57 24.58 12.69 42.84
C LEU A 57 25.90 12.01 43.27
N CYS A 58 27.06 12.54 42.91
CA CYS A 58 28.37 12.00 43.31
C CYS A 58 28.80 12.46 44.72
N ASP A 59 28.34 13.61 45.18
CA ASP A 59 28.53 14.09 46.55
C ASP A 59 27.49 13.41 47.49
N PRO A 60 27.91 12.66 48.53
CA PRO A 60 26.97 11.97 49.43
C PRO A 60 26.01 12.89 50.19
N GLU A 61 26.43 14.11 50.55
CA GLU A 61 25.61 15.04 51.34
C GLU A 61 24.57 15.75 50.46
N GLN A 62 24.98 16.16 49.26
CA GLN A 62 24.06 16.71 48.25
C GLN A 62 23.08 15.64 47.77
N ARG A 63 23.54 14.42 47.51
CA ARG A 63 22.69 13.28 47.15
C ARG A 63 21.69 12.96 48.24
N GLN A 64 22.10 12.84 49.51
CA GLN A 64 21.17 12.55 50.61
C GLN A 64 20.10 13.64 50.75
N THR A 65 20.50 14.91 50.57
CA THR A 65 19.59 16.06 50.57
C THR A 65 18.63 16.02 49.37
N TYR A 66 19.12 15.65 48.20
CA TYR A 66 18.32 15.48 46.99
C TYR A 66 17.31 14.34 47.12
N ASP A 67 17.77 13.16 47.55
CA ASP A 67 16.96 11.96 47.76
C ASP A 67 15.83 12.21 48.78
N GLY A 68 16.13 12.92 49.87
CA GLY A 68 15.10 13.34 50.85
C GLY A 68 14.02 14.23 50.23
N ASN A 69 14.42 15.25 49.46
CA ASN A 69 13.48 16.15 48.77
C ASN A 69 12.70 15.46 47.63
N PHE A 70 13.32 14.51 46.94
CA PHE A 70 12.72 13.71 45.88
C PHE A 70 11.67 12.75 46.45
N LEU A 71 12.00 12.03 47.52
CA LEU A 71 11.08 11.10 48.18
C LEU A 71 9.90 11.83 48.84
N ALA A 72 10.13 12.97 49.49
CA ALA A 72 9.05 13.80 50.05
C ALA A 72 8.03 14.19 48.97
N LYS A 73 8.47 14.79 47.87
CA LYS A 73 7.60 15.20 46.74
C LYS A 73 6.89 14.01 46.08
N THR A 74 7.48 12.82 46.09
CA THR A 74 6.91 11.62 45.46
C THR A 74 5.86 10.94 46.35
N TYR A 75 6.03 10.98 47.68
CA TYR A 75 5.26 10.18 48.65
C TYR A 75 4.45 10.99 49.69
N GLU A 76 4.45 12.32 49.64
CA GLU A 76 3.54 13.12 50.46
C GLU A 76 2.06 12.79 50.13
N PRO A 77 1.24 12.40 51.12
CA PRO A 77 -0.19 12.24 50.93
C PRO A 77 -0.84 13.61 50.76
N ILE A 78 -1.89 13.69 49.94
CA ILE A 78 -2.65 14.93 49.72
C ILE A 78 -3.39 15.28 51.02
N VAL A 79 -2.81 16.20 51.80
CA VAL A 79 -3.51 16.90 52.87
C VAL A 79 -4.15 18.13 52.25
N GLU A 80 -5.47 18.14 52.12
CA GLU A 80 -6.20 19.37 51.83
C GLU A 80 -6.06 20.34 53.01
N GLU A 81 -5.28 21.42 52.83
CA GLU A 81 -5.20 22.51 53.80
C GLU A 81 -6.55 23.26 53.87
N LEU A 82 -7.42 22.78 54.76
CA LEU A 82 -8.66 23.47 55.14
C LEU A 82 -8.33 24.84 55.77
N ASN A 83 -8.36 25.88 54.93
CA ASN A 83 -8.18 27.28 55.31
C ASN A 83 -9.03 27.65 56.55
N PRO A 84 -8.42 27.93 57.72
CA PRO A 84 -9.15 28.22 58.95
C PRO A 84 -9.61 29.68 59.00
N SER A 85 -10.47 30.12 58.07
CA SER A 85 -10.88 31.53 57.93
C SER A 85 -12.30 31.74 57.38
N SER A 86 -13.30 31.02 57.92
CA SER A 86 -14.72 31.30 57.64
C SER A 86 -15.68 30.88 58.77
N GLN A 87 -15.56 31.51 59.95
CA GLN A 87 -16.62 31.46 60.96
C GLN A 87 -17.84 32.28 60.49
N ILE A 88 -18.92 31.62 60.07
CA ILE A 88 -20.27 32.20 59.99
C ILE A 88 -21.27 31.19 60.57
N ASN A 89 -22.23 31.69 61.35
CA ASN A 89 -23.16 30.88 62.14
C ASN A 89 -24.06 29.96 61.30
N PHE A 90 -24.31 28.76 61.83
CA PHE A 90 -25.63 28.15 61.72
C PHE A 90 -26.53 28.70 62.83
N ASP A 91 -27.64 29.35 62.49
CA ASP A 91 -28.89 29.17 63.25
C ASP A 91 -30.14 29.70 62.49
N GLN A 92 -31.31 29.14 62.84
CA GLN A 92 -32.69 29.56 62.54
C GLN A 92 -33.36 29.29 61.15
N ALA A 93 -34.61 28.81 61.27
CA ALA A 93 -35.77 28.83 60.36
C ALA A 93 -35.64 28.23 58.93
N GLN A 94 -36.30 27.10 58.59
CA GLN A 94 -37.75 26.84 58.43
C GLN A 94 -38.42 27.43 57.16
N GLU A 95 -39.09 26.52 56.44
CA GLU A 95 -40.32 26.72 55.66
C GLU A 95 -40.37 27.84 54.59
N LYS A 96 -40.36 27.41 53.33
CA LYS A 96 -41.65 27.28 52.60
C LYS A 96 -41.63 26.34 51.40
N GLU A 97 -42.81 25.77 51.19
CA GLU A 97 -43.20 24.84 50.13
C GLU A 97 -43.88 25.61 48.96
N THR A 98 -44.30 24.91 47.91
CA THR A 98 -45.25 25.35 46.84
C THR A 98 -44.70 26.31 45.74
N THR A 99 -45.11 26.29 44.45
CA THR A 99 -45.95 25.36 43.65
C THR A 99 -45.96 25.74 42.15
N LEU A 100 -45.75 24.78 41.23
CA LEU A 100 -46.07 24.81 39.76
C LEU A 100 -45.33 25.89 38.89
N LYS A 101 -45.20 25.83 37.54
CA LYS A 101 -45.65 24.84 36.51
C LYS A 101 -44.79 24.88 35.22
N GLU A 102 -45.02 23.87 34.37
CA GLU A 102 -44.80 23.72 32.89
C GLU A 102 -44.29 24.95 32.10
N THR A 103 -43.38 24.82 31.12
CA THR A 103 -43.67 24.15 29.81
C THR A 103 -42.40 23.71 29.04
N ARG A 104 -42.59 22.76 28.12
CA ARG A 104 -41.63 22.08 27.20
C ARG A 104 -40.71 22.98 26.37
N GLU A 105 -39.48 22.50 26.08
CA GLU A 105 -39.05 22.16 24.69
C GLU A 105 -37.85 21.19 24.68
N VAL A 106 -37.42 20.69 23.51
CA VAL A 106 -36.56 19.48 23.37
C VAL A 106 -35.54 19.57 22.22
N LEU A 107 -34.23 19.52 22.52
CA LEU A 107 -33.14 18.85 21.77
C LEU A 107 -31.80 18.97 22.55
N PRO A 108 -30.77 18.12 22.32
CA PRO A 108 -29.52 18.15 23.09
C PRO A 108 -28.37 18.87 22.36
N GLU A 109 -27.72 19.83 23.02
CA GLU A 109 -26.66 20.66 22.41
C GLU A 109 -25.22 20.15 22.70
N ILE A 110 -24.83 19.02 22.11
CA ILE A 110 -23.42 18.59 22.07
C ILE A 110 -22.71 19.30 20.89
N ALA A 111 -22.71 20.65 20.91
CA ALA A 111 -22.19 21.46 19.79
C ALA A 111 -21.62 22.85 20.16
N SER A 112 -21.49 23.21 21.45
CA SER A 112 -21.21 24.59 21.87
C SER A 112 -19.90 24.83 22.67
N LYS A 113 -18.81 24.13 22.30
CA LYS A 113 -17.45 24.36 22.88
C LYS A 113 -16.39 25.00 21.97
N GLN A 114 -16.75 25.43 20.77
CA GLN A 114 -15.95 26.41 20.01
C GLN A 114 -16.70 27.75 19.86
N LEU A 115 -15.94 28.84 19.76
CA LEU A 115 -16.37 30.22 19.51
C LEU A 115 -16.92 31.10 20.66
N LYS A 116 -16.32 31.04 21.87
CA LYS A 116 -16.20 32.24 22.74
C LYS A 116 -14.73 32.54 23.08
N LYS A 117 -14.02 33.11 22.10
CA LYS A 117 -12.64 33.61 22.20
C LYS A 117 -12.66 35.11 22.56
N ARG A 118 -11.62 35.60 23.26
CA ARG A 118 -11.33 37.02 23.60
C ARG A 118 -12.23 37.70 24.64
N THR A 119 -11.77 37.71 25.91
CA THR A 119 -11.49 38.94 26.71
C THR A 119 -10.83 38.59 28.06
N SER A 120 -9.49 38.59 28.12
CA SER A 120 -8.65 38.76 29.36
C SER A 120 -7.15 38.52 29.10
N TYR A 121 -6.59 39.12 28.04
CA TYR A 121 -5.14 39.13 27.82
C TYR A 121 -4.49 40.17 28.74
N GLN A 122 -3.79 39.71 29.79
CA GLN A 122 -2.60 40.37 30.39
C GLN A 122 -2.04 39.69 31.65
N ASN A 123 -2.75 38.71 32.24
CA ASN A 123 -2.38 38.15 33.56
C ASN A 123 -2.29 36.61 33.60
N ARG A 124 -1.78 35.99 32.52
CA ARG A 124 -1.69 34.51 32.39
C ARG A 124 -0.32 33.97 31.96
N GLU A 125 0.67 34.84 31.74
CA GLU A 125 1.97 34.48 31.15
C GLU A 125 2.95 33.82 32.15
N THR A 126 2.62 33.82 33.44
CA THR A 126 3.38 33.14 34.51
C THR A 126 2.73 31.84 35.00
N LYS A 127 1.49 31.54 34.57
CA LYS A 127 0.66 30.44 35.14
C LYS A 127 0.39 29.28 34.17
N ALA A 128 1.21 29.13 33.14
CA ALA A 128 1.18 27.98 32.22
C ALA A 128 2.28 26.94 32.51
N ALA A 129 3.29 27.30 33.31
CA ALA A 129 4.38 26.41 33.71
C ALA A 129 4.10 25.67 35.05
N SER A 130 2.93 25.87 35.64
CA SER A 130 2.52 25.29 36.94
C SER A 130 1.77 23.96 36.84
N ASP A 131 1.28 23.60 35.66
CA ASP A 131 0.23 22.58 35.50
C ASP A 131 0.85 21.19 35.19
N PHE A 132 1.89 20.87 35.95
CA PHE A 132 2.39 19.52 36.19
C PHE A 132 1.85 19.06 37.56
N HIS A 133 1.56 17.78 37.71
CA HIS A 133 1.11 17.27 39.01
C HIS A 133 2.18 17.55 40.08
N SER A 134 1.77 17.96 41.28
CA SER A 134 2.64 18.33 42.39
C SER A 134 3.74 17.30 42.66
N ASN A 135 3.39 16.02 42.48
CA ASN A 135 4.20 14.85 42.79
C ASN A 135 5.08 14.37 41.62
N THR A 136 5.07 15.04 40.45
CA THR A 136 6.00 14.71 39.35
C THR A 136 7.40 15.21 39.69
N PRO A 137 8.44 14.33 39.70
CA PRO A 137 9.82 14.75 39.91
C PRO A 137 10.27 15.81 38.90
N SER A 138 11.01 16.80 39.40
CA SER A 138 11.31 18.01 38.64
C SER A 138 12.53 18.74 39.18
N ILE A 139 13.37 19.25 38.28
CA ILE A 139 14.50 20.13 38.59
C ILE A 139 14.20 21.58 38.16
N GLU A 140 14.99 22.51 38.68
CA GLU A 140 15.04 23.89 38.18
C GLU A 140 16.28 24.07 37.32
N ILE A 141 16.10 24.60 36.11
CA ILE A 141 17.14 24.87 35.13
C ILE A 141 17.20 26.36 34.77
N GLU A 142 18.33 26.83 34.26
CA GLU A 142 18.43 28.14 33.61
C GLU A 142 17.72 28.15 32.24
N TYR A 143 17.36 29.33 31.72
CA TYR A 143 16.72 29.41 30.40
C TYR A 143 17.60 28.89 29.25
N PRO A 144 18.93 29.12 29.19
CA PRO A 144 19.78 28.53 28.15
C PRO A 144 19.85 26.99 28.20
N GLN A 145 19.71 26.38 29.37
CA GLN A 145 19.68 24.92 29.52
C GLN A 145 18.42 24.27 28.91
N PHE A 146 17.37 25.06 28.59
CA PHE A 146 16.08 24.55 28.12
C PHE A 146 16.18 23.61 26.91
N VAL A 147 17.03 23.95 25.93
CA VAL A 147 17.17 23.16 24.70
C VAL A 147 17.85 21.81 24.98
N GLY A 148 18.84 21.81 25.87
CA GLY A 148 19.45 20.59 26.40
C GLY A 148 18.46 19.72 27.18
N ALA A 149 17.57 20.33 27.97
CA ALA A 149 16.57 19.60 28.74
C ALA A 149 15.49 18.93 27.88
N ILE A 150 14.96 19.60 26.84
CA ILE A 150 14.01 18.96 25.91
C ILE A 150 14.68 17.87 25.07
N LEU A 151 15.97 18.02 24.75
CA LEU A 151 16.77 16.98 24.08
C LEU A 151 16.97 15.76 25.00
N ILE A 152 17.24 15.95 26.29
CA ILE A 152 17.31 14.84 27.26
C ILE A 152 15.95 14.13 27.40
N LEU A 153 14.84 14.87 27.43
CA LEU A 153 13.49 14.28 27.42
C LEU A 153 13.25 13.43 26.15
N HIS A 154 13.62 13.93 24.97
CA HIS A 154 13.57 13.16 23.73
C HIS A 154 14.46 11.90 23.81
N GLU A 155 15.67 11.99 24.35
CA GLU A 155 16.56 10.82 24.54
C GLU A 155 16.02 9.80 25.57
N LEU A 156 15.03 10.17 26.37
CA LEU A 156 14.34 9.31 27.33
C LEU A 156 13.02 8.73 26.81
N GLY A 157 12.63 9.04 25.56
CA GLY A 157 11.35 8.61 24.97
C GLY A 157 10.14 9.43 25.41
N GLU A 158 10.34 10.56 26.09
CA GLU A 158 9.27 11.40 26.67
C GLU A 158 8.66 12.35 25.61
N TYR A 159 8.24 11.81 24.47
CA TYR A 159 7.85 12.59 23.29
C TYR A 159 6.64 13.50 23.56
N GLU A 160 5.55 12.98 24.12
CA GLU A 160 4.39 13.78 24.53
C GLU A 160 4.77 14.93 25.47
N LEU A 161 5.73 14.68 26.38
CA LEU A 161 6.17 15.64 27.38
C LEU A 161 7.01 16.76 26.74
N VAL A 162 7.85 16.44 25.75
CA VAL A 162 8.51 17.42 24.87
C VAL A 162 7.47 18.29 24.17
N LEU A 163 6.42 17.69 23.58
CA LEU A 163 5.35 18.45 22.91
C LEU A 163 4.61 19.36 23.90
N LYS A 164 4.20 18.84 25.06
CA LYS A 164 3.51 19.61 26.11
C LYS A 164 4.34 20.79 26.62
N ILE A 165 5.65 20.62 26.80
CA ILE A 165 6.57 21.66 27.29
C ILE A 165 6.87 22.72 26.22
N THR A 166 7.02 22.32 24.96
CA THR A 166 7.42 23.24 23.87
C THR A 166 6.25 23.98 23.23
N HIS A 167 5.05 23.39 23.23
CA HIS A 167 3.84 23.95 22.61
C HIS A 167 3.54 25.42 23.00
N PRO A 168 3.60 25.84 24.28
CA PRO A 168 3.42 27.25 24.67
C PRO A 168 4.35 28.22 23.95
N TYR A 169 5.56 27.78 23.60
CA TYR A 169 6.60 28.60 22.98
C TYR A 169 6.56 28.60 21.43
N LEU A 170 5.85 27.65 20.82
CA LEU A 170 5.73 27.49 19.36
C LEU A 170 4.40 27.99 18.77
N LEU A 171 3.37 28.17 19.61
CA LEU A 171 2.03 28.66 19.23
C LEU A 171 2.05 30.00 18.45
N ASN A 172 2.79 30.98 18.96
CA ASN A 172 2.80 32.35 18.42
C ASN A 172 3.91 32.54 17.39
N ASN A 173 3.95 31.73 16.32
CA ASN A 173 4.99 31.76 15.27
C ASN A 173 6.43 31.76 15.83
N SER A 174 6.63 31.06 16.95
CA SER A 174 7.88 30.97 17.72
C SER A 174 8.44 32.29 18.27
N ILE A 175 7.61 33.35 18.41
CA ILE A 175 8.02 34.68 18.90
C ILE A 175 8.73 34.60 20.27
N THR A 176 8.20 33.84 21.22
CA THR A 176 8.79 33.69 22.57
C THR A 176 10.16 33.01 22.60
N ILE A 177 10.55 32.35 21.51
CA ILE A 177 11.92 31.83 21.31
C ILE A 177 12.79 32.92 20.65
N LYS A 178 12.20 33.65 19.69
CA LYS A 178 12.80 34.80 18.98
C LYS A 178 13.07 36.01 19.91
N ASP A 179 12.46 36.06 21.09
CA ASP A 179 12.74 37.01 22.19
C ASP A 179 14.13 36.82 22.85
N GLY A 180 14.92 35.80 22.48
CA GLY A 180 16.31 35.62 22.94
C GLY A 180 16.49 35.13 24.38
N ARG A 181 15.39 34.89 25.12
CA ARG A 181 15.42 34.43 26.53
C ARG A 181 16.21 33.13 26.73
N PHE A 182 16.21 32.26 25.73
CA PHE A 182 16.77 30.92 25.76
C PHE A 182 18.19 30.83 25.16
N GLY A 183 18.81 31.97 24.80
CA GLY A 183 20.05 32.04 24.03
C GLY A 183 19.84 32.68 22.66
N ASP A 184 20.80 32.54 21.75
CA ASP A 184 20.71 33.08 20.38
C ASP A 184 19.53 32.44 19.62
N PRO A 185 18.50 33.22 19.21
CA PRO A 185 17.38 32.71 18.43
C PRO A 185 17.78 31.98 17.14
N ALA A 186 18.90 32.36 16.51
CA ALA A 186 19.36 31.76 15.25
C ALA A 186 19.82 30.30 15.43
N LEU A 187 20.23 29.91 16.64
CA LEU A 187 20.65 28.55 17.00
C LEU A 187 19.52 27.80 17.73
N VAL A 188 18.90 28.46 18.72
CA VAL A 188 17.88 27.85 19.58
C VAL A 188 16.62 27.49 18.81
N LEU A 189 16.15 28.31 17.87
CA LEU A 189 14.91 28.03 17.15
C LEU A 189 15.03 26.77 16.27
N PRO A 190 16.07 26.59 15.43
CA PRO A 190 16.28 25.33 14.73
C PRO A 190 16.34 24.12 15.66
N ASP A 191 17.08 24.21 16.78
CA ASP A 191 17.22 23.08 17.71
C ASP A 191 15.89 22.71 18.39
N VAL A 192 15.09 23.69 18.85
CA VAL A 192 13.76 23.41 19.43
C VAL A 192 12.81 22.82 18.38
N VAL A 193 12.83 23.35 17.15
CA VAL A 193 12.03 22.82 16.04
C VAL A 193 12.46 21.41 15.67
N LEU A 194 13.76 21.11 15.71
CA LEU A 194 14.32 19.78 15.47
C LEU A 194 13.86 18.77 16.53
N THR A 195 14.00 19.10 17.83
CA THR A 195 13.54 18.21 18.91
C THR A 195 12.05 17.93 18.82
N VAL A 196 11.24 18.94 18.48
CA VAL A 196 9.78 18.78 18.35
C VAL A 196 9.38 18.01 17.10
N ALA A 197 10.03 18.21 15.97
CA ALA A 197 9.77 17.44 14.76
C ALA A 197 10.17 15.96 14.92
N LEU A 198 11.29 15.69 15.58
CA LEU A 198 11.72 14.32 15.89
C LEU A 198 10.83 13.67 16.95
N ALA A 199 10.37 14.40 17.97
CA ALA A 199 9.40 13.87 18.94
C ALA A 199 8.07 13.48 18.27
N ASN A 200 7.57 14.27 17.32
CA ASN A 200 6.39 13.89 16.51
C ASN A 200 6.67 12.68 15.61
N LEU A 201 7.88 12.55 15.06
CA LEU A 201 8.28 11.42 14.21
C LEU A 201 8.32 10.10 14.98
N GLU A 202 8.99 10.07 16.13
CA GLU A 202 9.08 8.84 16.92
C GLU A 202 7.74 8.52 17.62
N LEU A 203 6.97 9.51 18.08
CA LEU A 203 5.60 9.31 18.59
C LEU A 203 4.70 8.69 17.52
N GLY A 204 4.69 9.24 16.29
CA GLY A 204 3.90 8.67 15.19
C GLY A 204 4.34 7.25 14.81
N ARG A 205 5.62 6.90 14.99
CA ARG A 205 6.12 5.53 14.82
C ARG A 205 5.70 4.59 15.96
N GLU A 206 5.54 5.09 17.17
CA GLU A 206 5.00 4.33 18.31
C GLU A 206 3.49 4.10 18.17
N GLU A 207 2.72 5.13 17.77
CA GLU A 207 1.28 5.02 17.48
C GLU A 207 1.01 4.06 16.30
N TRP A 208 1.83 4.10 15.25
CA TRP A 208 1.76 3.15 14.13
C TRP A 208 2.03 1.71 14.61
N GLN A 209 3.02 1.48 15.47
CA GLN A 209 3.28 0.16 16.08
C GLN A 209 2.15 -0.31 17.00
N GLN A 210 1.35 0.61 17.56
CA GLN A 210 0.14 0.31 18.34
C GLN A 210 -1.12 0.11 17.48
N GLY A 211 -1.04 0.33 16.16
CA GLY A 211 -2.18 0.22 15.24
C GLY A 211 -3.13 1.44 15.24
N GLN A 212 -2.68 2.59 15.74
CA GLN A 212 -3.44 3.84 15.78
C GLN A 212 -3.01 4.75 14.61
N TYR A 213 -3.42 4.41 13.39
CA TYR A 213 -2.84 4.96 12.16
C TYR A 213 -3.28 6.41 11.88
N GLU A 214 -4.50 6.81 12.24
CA GLU A 214 -4.93 8.22 12.13
C GLU A 214 -4.23 9.13 13.15
N SER A 215 -3.97 8.63 14.37
CA SER A 215 -3.21 9.38 15.39
C SER A 215 -1.75 9.54 14.95
N ALA A 216 -1.13 8.44 14.52
CA ALA A 216 0.21 8.44 13.92
C ALA A 216 0.34 9.42 12.75
N ALA A 217 -0.66 9.44 11.85
CA ALA A 217 -0.68 10.38 10.74
C ALA A 217 -0.82 11.83 11.21
N THR A 218 -1.60 12.09 12.26
CA THR A 218 -1.79 13.41 12.85
C THR A 218 -0.51 13.93 13.53
N ALA A 219 0.23 13.08 14.25
CA ALA A 219 1.54 13.42 14.82
C ALA A 219 2.56 13.76 13.71
N LEU A 220 2.67 12.90 12.70
CA LEU A 220 3.56 13.12 11.56
C LEU A 220 3.19 14.38 10.74
N GLU A 221 1.90 14.62 10.50
CA GLU A 221 1.39 15.86 9.87
C GLU A 221 1.78 17.11 10.68
N ALA A 222 1.68 17.07 12.01
CA ALA A 222 2.08 18.17 12.88
C ALA A 222 3.60 18.46 12.85
N GLY A 223 4.42 17.40 12.91
CA GLY A 223 5.88 17.50 12.80
C GLY A 223 6.32 18.08 11.44
N LEU A 224 5.76 17.57 10.34
CA LEU A 224 6.03 18.05 8.99
C LEU A 224 5.56 19.51 8.80
N GLY A 225 4.38 19.85 9.30
CA GLY A 225 3.83 21.20 9.25
C GLY A 225 4.71 22.24 9.94
N LEU A 226 5.33 21.89 11.07
CA LEU A 226 6.29 22.76 11.76
C LEU A 226 7.57 22.98 10.93
N LEU A 227 8.14 21.92 10.37
CA LEU A 227 9.34 21.98 9.52
C LEU A 227 9.11 22.74 8.20
N LEU A 228 7.88 22.70 7.67
CA LEU A 228 7.47 23.51 6.51
C LEU A 228 7.31 24.99 6.91
N ARG A 229 6.67 25.28 8.05
CA ARG A 229 6.41 26.65 8.53
C ARG A 229 7.67 27.48 8.74
N GLU A 230 8.68 26.93 9.43
CA GLU A 230 9.95 27.62 9.67
C GLU A 230 10.98 27.33 8.55
N ASN A 231 10.60 26.52 7.55
CA ASN A 231 11.40 26.07 6.40
C ASN A 231 12.78 25.43 6.73
N LEU A 232 12.78 24.44 7.62
CA LEU A 232 13.99 23.76 8.09
C LEU A 232 14.08 22.28 7.68
N PHE A 233 15.28 21.71 7.85
CA PHE A 233 15.62 20.28 7.79
C PHE A 233 14.96 19.46 6.66
N VAL A 234 15.32 19.78 5.41
CA VAL A 234 14.75 19.15 4.19
C VAL A 234 14.78 17.61 4.24
N GLN A 235 15.86 17.03 4.77
CA GLN A 235 16.05 15.59 4.93
C GLN A 235 15.00 14.97 5.87
N ILE A 236 14.74 15.62 7.01
CA ILE A 236 13.77 15.14 8.01
C ILE A 236 12.34 15.34 7.51
N ARG A 237 12.07 16.40 6.72
CA ARG A 237 10.81 16.52 5.98
C ARG A 237 10.60 15.34 5.03
N GLY A 238 11.66 14.89 4.35
CA GLY A 238 11.64 13.68 3.52
C GLY A 238 11.41 12.39 4.31
N GLU A 239 12.03 12.25 5.49
CA GLU A 239 11.85 11.13 6.42
C GLU A 239 10.37 11.01 6.86
N ILE A 240 9.80 12.11 7.37
CA ILE A 240 8.39 12.16 7.82
C ILE A 240 7.42 11.96 6.65
N GLN A 241 7.68 12.59 5.49
CA GLN A 241 6.82 12.45 4.30
C GLN A 241 6.80 11.02 3.76
N ALA A 242 7.94 10.32 3.79
CA ALA A 242 8.02 8.92 3.37
C ALA A 242 7.27 7.98 4.33
N ASP A 243 7.33 8.24 5.64
CA ASP A 243 6.57 7.45 6.62
C ASP A 243 5.05 7.74 6.51
N LEU A 244 4.64 9.00 6.30
CA LEU A 244 3.25 9.36 5.96
C LEU A 244 2.72 8.64 4.70
N TYR A 245 3.53 8.52 3.65
CA TYR A 245 3.11 7.82 2.42
C TYR A 245 2.93 6.31 2.63
N LYS A 246 3.84 5.66 3.36
CA LYS A 246 3.69 4.24 3.76
C LYS A 246 2.47 4.00 4.66
N LEU A 247 2.08 5.01 5.46
CA LEU A 247 0.96 4.92 6.41
C LEU A 247 -0.41 5.01 5.72
N ARG A 248 -0.50 5.57 4.49
CA ARG A 248 -1.77 5.79 3.77
C ARG A 248 -2.68 4.55 3.68
N PRO A 249 -2.22 3.33 3.32
CA PRO A 249 -3.11 2.17 3.19
C PRO A 249 -3.81 1.82 4.51
N TYR A 250 -3.05 1.78 5.62
CA TYR A 250 -3.59 1.47 6.96
C TYR A 250 -4.60 2.53 7.42
N ARG A 251 -4.26 3.81 7.22
CA ARG A 251 -5.11 4.95 7.53
C ARG A 251 -6.43 4.92 6.77
N ILE A 252 -6.40 4.57 5.48
CA ILE A 252 -7.61 4.37 4.67
C ILE A 252 -8.46 3.23 5.25
N MET A 253 -7.85 2.09 5.62
CA MET A 253 -8.57 0.97 6.26
C MET A 253 -9.25 1.38 7.57
N GLU A 254 -8.54 2.11 8.44
CA GLU A 254 -9.06 2.58 9.74
C GLU A 254 -10.26 3.53 9.53
N LEU A 255 -10.07 4.59 8.74
CA LEU A 255 -11.08 5.61 8.47
C LEU A 255 -12.34 5.04 7.79
N ILE A 256 -12.19 4.07 6.89
CA ILE A 256 -13.31 3.45 6.16
C ILE A 256 -13.95 2.28 6.95
N ALA A 257 -13.27 1.74 7.97
CA ALA A 257 -13.89 0.81 8.91
C ALA A 257 -14.90 1.50 9.85
N LEU A 258 -14.72 2.80 10.14
CA LEU A 258 -15.56 3.58 11.06
C LEU A 258 -17.07 3.50 10.74
N PRO A 259 -17.96 3.63 11.76
CA PRO A 259 -19.42 3.72 11.57
C PRO A 259 -19.83 4.84 10.60
N GLU A 260 -20.96 4.66 9.92
CA GLU A 260 -21.44 5.57 8.87
C GLU A 260 -21.87 6.95 9.41
N GLU A 261 -22.18 7.02 10.71
CA GLU A 261 -22.42 8.25 11.45
C GLU A 261 -21.19 9.18 11.48
N ILE A 262 -19.96 8.62 11.37
CA ILE A 262 -18.70 9.36 11.36
C ILE A 262 -18.31 9.73 9.91
N ALA A 263 -19.26 10.35 9.19
CA ALA A 263 -19.17 10.59 7.75
C ALA A 263 -17.98 11.47 7.33
N LEU A 264 -17.50 12.38 8.19
CA LEU A 264 -16.36 13.24 7.90
C LEU A 264 -15.06 12.43 7.79
N ASP A 265 -14.76 11.59 8.78
CA ASP A 265 -13.52 10.82 8.84
C ASP A 265 -13.52 9.72 7.77
N ARG A 266 -14.67 9.06 7.54
CA ARG A 266 -14.88 8.19 6.37
C ARG A 266 -14.58 8.92 5.04
N SER A 267 -15.03 10.17 4.89
CA SER A 267 -14.77 10.95 3.68
C SER A 267 -13.29 11.31 3.50
N ARG A 268 -12.54 11.55 4.59
CA ARG A 268 -11.07 11.72 4.58
C ARG A 268 -10.39 10.44 4.08
N GLY A 269 -10.84 9.27 4.54
CA GLY A 269 -10.33 7.97 4.07
C GLY A 269 -10.55 7.76 2.56
N LEU A 270 -11.73 8.13 2.06
CA LEU A 270 -12.06 8.06 0.63
C LEU A 270 -11.25 9.07 -0.22
N GLU A 271 -10.95 10.25 0.31
CA GLU A 271 -10.12 11.26 -0.35
C GLU A 271 -8.68 10.76 -0.52
N ILE A 272 -8.07 10.24 0.55
CA ILE A 272 -6.70 9.69 0.53
C ILE A 272 -6.60 8.49 -0.44
N LEU A 273 -7.63 7.63 -0.50
CA LEU A 273 -7.72 6.54 -1.47
C LEU A 273 -7.84 7.05 -2.92
N GLN A 274 -8.61 8.11 -3.14
CA GLN A 274 -8.77 8.72 -4.45
C GLN A 274 -7.47 9.37 -4.93
N ASP A 275 -6.70 10.00 -4.05
CA ASP A 275 -5.39 10.57 -4.35
C ASP A 275 -4.37 9.49 -4.70
N MET A 276 -4.31 8.38 -3.95
CA MET A 276 -3.47 7.23 -4.33
C MET A 276 -3.84 6.70 -5.73
N LEU A 277 -5.13 6.55 -6.05
CA LEU A 277 -5.57 6.15 -7.39
C LEU A 277 -5.17 7.19 -8.47
N ASN A 278 -5.14 8.48 -8.14
CA ASN A 278 -4.70 9.53 -9.06
C ASN A 278 -3.19 9.47 -9.32
N GLU A 279 -2.38 9.32 -8.27
CA GLU A 279 -0.91 9.21 -8.34
C GLU A 279 -0.44 7.96 -9.09
N ARG A 280 -1.09 6.81 -8.84
CA ARG A 280 -0.81 5.55 -9.57
C ARG A 280 -1.25 5.61 -11.03
N GLY A 281 -2.19 6.48 -11.37
CA GLY A 281 -2.89 6.49 -12.67
C GLY A 281 -4.00 5.44 -12.80
N GLY A 282 -4.26 4.65 -11.76
CA GLY A 282 -5.36 3.67 -11.69
C GLY A 282 -5.04 2.48 -10.78
N ILE A 283 -5.95 1.49 -10.72
CA ILE A 283 -5.76 0.26 -9.92
C ILE A 283 -4.62 -0.61 -10.47
N ASP A 284 -4.63 -0.85 -11.79
CA ASP A 284 -3.54 -1.46 -12.56
C ASP A 284 -2.49 -0.42 -13.03
N GLY A 285 -2.54 0.78 -12.43
CA GLY A 285 -1.65 1.90 -12.70
C GLY A 285 -0.19 1.62 -12.33
N GLN A 286 0.71 2.28 -13.06
CA GLN A 286 2.18 2.13 -12.96
C GLN A 286 2.87 3.36 -12.34
N GLY A 287 2.09 4.35 -11.87
CA GLY A 287 2.60 5.52 -11.17
C GLY A 287 3.01 5.21 -9.72
N GLU A 288 3.87 6.06 -9.16
CA GLU A 288 4.46 5.85 -7.83
C GLU A 288 3.74 6.71 -6.77
N ASP A 289 2.90 6.06 -5.95
CA ASP A 289 2.24 6.68 -4.79
C ASP A 289 3.10 6.66 -3.51
N SER A 290 4.38 6.26 -3.61
CA SER A 290 5.32 6.13 -2.50
C SER A 290 4.84 5.26 -1.31
N SER A 291 3.76 4.49 -1.46
CA SER A 291 3.18 3.68 -0.36
C SER A 291 3.94 2.39 -0.09
N GLY A 292 4.77 1.95 -1.05
CA GLY A 292 5.42 0.64 -1.06
C GLY A 292 4.56 -0.48 -1.67
N LEU A 293 3.28 -0.23 -1.98
CA LEU A 293 2.40 -1.26 -2.57
C LEU A 293 2.70 -1.47 -4.06
N GLY A 294 3.12 -2.69 -4.42
CA GLY A 294 3.15 -3.17 -5.80
C GLY A 294 1.74 -3.23 -6.41
N ILE A 295 1.65 -3.47 -7.72
CA ILE A 295 0.35 -3.50 -8.45
C ILE A 295 -0.56 -4.60 -7.86
N GLU A 296 0.00 -5.78 -7.62
CA GLU A 296 -0.71 -6.93 -7.05
C GLU A 296 -1.18 -6.67 -5.62
N ASP A 297 -0.34 -6.04 -4.79
CA ASP A 297 -0.67 -5.76 -3.38
C ASP A 297 -1.64 -4.59 -3.22
N PHE A 298 -1.53 -3.58 -4.09
CA PHE A 298 -2.56 -2.54 -4.21
C PHE A 298 -3.90 -3.12 -4.66
N LEU A 299 -3.90 -4.10 -5.58
CA LEU A 299 -5.11 -4.82 -5.97
C LEU A 299 -5.70 -5.67 -4.82
N LYS A 300 -4.86 -6.33 -4.01
CA LYS A 300 -5.31 -7.04 -2.78
C LYS A 300 -5.92 -6.07 -1.76
N PHE A 301 -5.28 -4.92 -1.55
CA PHE A 301 -5.77 -3.83 -0.70
C PHE A 301 -7.11 -3.27 -1.18
N VAL A 302 -7.26 -2.97 -2.48
CA VAL A 302 -8.53 -2.48 -3.06
C VAL A 302 -9.64 -3.53 -2.94
N GLN A 303 -9.35 -4.83 -3.05
CA GLN A 303 -10.35 -5.88 -2.77
C GLN A 303 -10.76 -5.89 -1.28
N GLN A 304 -9.79 -5.85 -0.37
CA GLN A 304 -10.04 -5.86 1.08
C GLN A 304 -10.86 -4.65 1.54
N LEU A 305 -10.69 -3.48 0.90
CA LEU A 305 -11.49 -2.29 1.18
C LEU A 305 -12.99 -2.46 0.89
N ARG A 306 -13.36 -3.28 -0.11
CA ARG A 306 -14.76 -3.39 -0.58
C ARG A 306 -15.74 -3.73 0.54
N GLN A 307 -15.40 -4.70 1.40
CA GLN A 307 -16.26 -5.11 2.52
C GLN A 307 -16.55 -4.00 3.55
N TYR A 308 -15.77 -2.91 3.58
CA TYR A 308 -15.98 -1.74 4.44
C TYR A 308 -16.66 -0.56 3.72
N LEU A 309 -16.77 -0.64 2.39
CA LEU A 309 -17.40 0.36 1.53
C LEU A 309 -18.84 -0.01 1.22
N THR A 310 -19.74 0.95 1.36
CA THR A 310 -21.12 0.85 0.87
C THR A 310 -21.16 0.80 -0.65
N THR A 311 -22.28 0.30 -1.19
CA THR A 311 -22.62 0.27 -2.61
C THR A 311 -22.53 1.66 -3.26
N ALA A 312 -22.89 2.73 -2.53
CA ALA A 312 -22.80 4.10 -3.01
C ALA A 312 -21.35 4.60 -3.12
N GLU A 313 -20.50 4.28 -2.14
CA GLU A 313 -19.08 4.65 -2.13
C GLU A 313 -18.31 3.88 -3.21
N GLN A 314 -18.51 2.56 -3.32
CA GLN A 314 -17.89 1.74 -4.37
C GLN A 314 -18.30 2.22 -5.76
N LYS A 315 -19.55 2.65 -5.96
CA LYS A 315 -19.99 3.19 -7.25
C LYS A 315 -19.23 4.46 -7.58
N LYS A 316 -19.20 5.44 -6.66
CA LYS A 316 -18.50 6.72 -6.87
C LYS A 316 -17.03 6.49 -7.26
N LEU A 317 -16.38 5.52 -6.62
CA LEU A 317 -14.98 5.16 -6.85
C LEU A 317 -14.78 4.44 -8.21
N PHE A 318 -15.44 3.29 -8.40
CA PHE A 318 -15.18 2.42 -9.55
C PHE A 318 -15.86 2.90 -10.85
N GLU A 319 -16.94 3.68 -10.78
CA GLU A 319 -17.51 4.33 -11.98
C GLU A 319 -16.55 5.37 -12.58
N ALA A 320 -15.76 6.07 -11.75
CA ALA A 320 -14.72 6.97 -12.21
C ALA A 320 -13.48 6.22 -12.74
N GLU A 321 -13.08 5.15 -12.05
CA GLU A 321 -11.93 4.31 -12.44
C GLU A 321 -12.18 3.55 -13.75
N ALA A 322 -13.41 3.07 -13.99
CA ALA A 322 -13.80 2.38 -15.23
C ALA A 322 -13.83 3.29 -16.48
N LEU A 323 -13.63 4.61 -16.34
CA LEU A 323 -13.38 5.53 -17.47
C LEU A 323 -11.91 5.54 -17.91
N ARG A 324 -11.00 5.01 -17.07
CA ARG A 324 -9.59 4.76 -17.40
C ARG A 324 -9.49 3.45 -18.19
N PRO A 325 -8.40 3.21 -18.94
CA PRO A 325 -8.21 1.96 -19.69
C PRO A 325 -7.81 0.77 -18.78
N SER A 326 -8.56 0.57 -17.69
CA SER A 326 -8.36 -0.47 -16.68
C SER A 326 -9.37 -1.60 -16.86
N ALA A 327 -8.89 -2.82 -17.08
CA ALA A 327 -9.76 -3.99 -17.10
C ALA A 327 -10.32 -4.30 -15.71
N VAL A 328 -9.50 -4.10 -14.68
CA VAL A 328 -9.85 -4.32 -13.27
C VAL A 328 -10.88 -3.30 -12.79
N GLY A 329 -10.68 -2.01 -13.07
CA GLY A 329 -11.63 -0.94 -12.75
C GLY A 329 -13.00 -1.17 -13.40
N ALA A 330 -13.03 -1.58 -14.67
CA ALA A 330 -14.26 -1.92 -15.37
C ALA A 330 -14.98 -3.13 -14.75
N TYR A 331 -14.26 -4.17 -14.32
CA TYR A 331 -14.84 -5.34 -13.68
C TYR A 331 -15.45 -5.03 -12.30
N LEU A 332 -14.73 -4.25 -11.46
CA LEU A 332 -15.23 -3.80 -10.16
C LEU A 332 -16.47 -2.89 -10.29
N ALA A 333 -16.51 -2.04 -11.32
CA ALA A 333 -17.68 -1.23 -11.65
C ALA A 333 -18.87 -2.10 -12.09
N VAL A 334 -18.66 -3.14 -12.91
CA VAL A 334 -19.70 -4.11 -13.29
C VAL A 334 -20.35 -4.75 -12.06
N TYR A 335 -19.56 -5.29 -11.13
CA TYR A 335 -20.07 -5.90 -9.90
C TYR A 335 -20.84 -4.89 -9.04
N THR A 336 -20.37 -3.64 -8.99
CA THR A 336 -21.05 -2.57 -8.25
C THR A 336 -22.39 -2.18 -8.89
N PHE A 337 -22.47 -2.09 -10.22
CA PHE A 337 -23.72 -1.82 -10.92
C PHE A 337 -24.70 -3.00 -10.84
N LEU A 338 -24.21 -4.25 -10.76
CA LEU A 338 -25.05 -5.43 -10.50
C LEU A 338 -25.60 -5.42 -9.07
N ALA A 339 -24.74 -5.25 -8.07
CA ALA A 339 -25.13 -5.19 -6.66
C ALA A 339 -26.17 -4.08 -6.42
N GLN A 340 -25.90 -2.85 -6.90
CA GLN A 340 -26.84 -1.74 -6.79
C GLN A 340 -28.12 -2.00 -7.60
N GLY A 341 -27.97 -2.41 -8.86
CA GLY A 341 -29.08 -2.60 -9.79
C GLY A 341 -30.08 -3.65 -9.31
N PHE A 342 -29.60 -4.71 -8.67
CA PHE A 342 -30.45 -5.72 -8.05
C PHE A 342 -31.01 -5.23 -6.71
N ALA A 343 -30.15 -4.89 -5.74
CA ALA A 343 -30.57 -4.64 -4.35
C ALA A 343 -31.42 -3.37 -4.19
N GLN A 344 -31.23 -2.38 -5.07
CA GLN A 344 -32.06 -1.17 -5.12
C GLN A 344 -33.12 -1.20 -6.22
N LYS A 345 -33.32 -2.35 -6.89
CA LYS A 345 -34.37 -2.58 -7.92
C LYS A 345 -34.30 -1.59 -9.09
N GLN A 346 -33.09 -1.35 -9.57
CA GLN A 346 -32.74 -0.39 -10.62
C GLN A 346 -32.11 -1.11 -11.84
N PRO A 347 -32.92 -1.79 -12.69
CA PRO A 347 -32.44 -2.54 -13.86
C PRO A 347 -31.61 -1.71 -14.85
N ALA A 348 -31.72 -0.38 -14.84
CA ALA A 348 -30.84 0.51 -15.60
C ALA A 348 -29.34 0.30 -15.29
N PHE A 349 -28.97 -0.01 -14.04
CA PHE A 349 -27.57 -0.31 -13.70
C PHE A 349 -27.17 -1.72 -14.14
N ILE A 350 -28.08 -2.71 -14.09
CA ILE A 350 -27.85 -4.06 -14.65
C ILE A 350 -27.61 -3.98 -16.17
N ARG A 351 -28.40 -3.17 -16.88
CA ARG A 351 -28.18 -2.89 -18.32
C ARG A 351 -26.83 -2.21 -18.57
N LYS A 352 -26.39 -1.29 -17.70
CA LYS A 352 -25.05 -0.68 -17.78
C LYS A 352 -23.94 -1.72 -17.58
N ALA A 353 -24.08 -2.61 -16.59
CA ALA A 353 -23.16 -3.72 -16.34
C ALA A 353 -23.04 -4.64 -17.57
N LYS A 354 -24.18 -5.06 -18.16
CA LYS A 354 -24.23 -5.85 -19.39
C LYS A 354 -23.43 -5.22 -20.54
N LEU A 355 -23.62 -3.92 -20.78
CA LEU A 355 -22.92 -3.18 -21.84
C LEU A 355 -21.40 -3.09 -21.60
N MET A 356 -20.95 -3.03 -20.34
CA MET A 356 -19.53 -3.07 -19.99
C MET A 356 -18.94 -4.48 -20.18
N LEU A 357 -19.68 -5.52 -19.81
CA LEU A 357 -19.32 -6.92 -20.05
C LEU A 357 -19.22 -7.27 -21.55
N MET A 358 -20.03 -6.63 -22.40
CA MET A 358 -19.90 -6.74 -23.87
C MET A 358 -18.58 -6.15 -24.41
N GLN A 359 -17.95 -5.21 -23.68
CA GLN A 359 -16.64 -4.66 -24.04
C GLN A 359 -15.50 -5.53 -23.49
N LEU A 360 -15.58 -5.94 -22.22
CA LEU A 360 -14.62 -6.85 -21.55
C LEU A 360 -14.55 -8.23 -22.21
N GLY A 361 -15.67 -8.73 -22.74
CA GLY A 361 -15.79 -9.99 -23.48
C GLY A 361 -15.01 -10.09 -24.78
N ARG A 362 -14.17 -9.11 -25.12
CA ARG A 362 -13.17 -9.17 -26.20
C ARG A 362 -11.80 -9.69 -25.74
N SER A 363 -11.59 -9.77 -24.42
CA SER A 363 -10.30 -10.08 -23.80
C SER A 363 -10.37 -11.12 -22.67
N GLN A 364 -11.56 -11.36 -22.10
CA GLN A 364 -11.80 -12.31 -21.01
C GLN A 364 -13.09 -13.09 -21.30
N ASP A 365 -13.18 -14.35 -20.83
CA ASP A 365 -14.50 -14.99 -20.72
C ASP A 365 -15.23 -14.31 -19.55
N VAL A 366 -16.42 -13.82 -19.85
CA VAL A 366 -17.37 -13.20 -18.92
C VAL A 366 -18.81 -13.55 -19.36
N ASN A 367 -18.97 -14.72 -19.98
CA ASN A 367 -20.24 -15.13 -20.59
C ASN A 367 -21.27 -15.57 -19.55
N LEU A 368 -20.82 -16.01 -18.37
CA LEU A 368 -21.68 -16.32 -17.24
C LEU A 368 -22.29 -15.04 -16.64
N GLU A 369 -21.51 -14.00 -16.36
CA GLU A 369 -22.05 -12.73 -15.84
C GLU A 369 -22.95 -12.04 -16.89
N LYS A 370 -22.65 -12.18 -18.19
CA LYS A 370 -23.59 -11.76 -19.27
C LYS A 370 -24.92 -12.51 -19.18
N SER A 371 -24.89 -13.84 -18.94
CA SER A 371 -26.11 -14.64 -18.83
C SER A 371 -26.96 -14.21 -17.63
N VAL A 372 -26.34 -13.91 -16.49
CA VAL A 372 -27.02 -13.37 -15.30
C VAL A 372 -27.54 -11.95 -15.56
N CYS A 373 -26.78 -11.08 -16.23
CA CYS A 373 -27.27 -9.76 -16.64
C CYS A 373 -28.51 -9.84 -17.55
N ALA A 374 -28.48 -10.72 -18.55
CA ALA A 374 -29.61 -10.93 -19.46
C ALA A 374 -30.83 -11.52 -18.72
N LEU A 375 -30.63 -12.48 -17.82
CA LEU A 375 -31.68 -13.01 -16.95
C LEU A 375 -32.35 -11.89 -16.14
N LEU A 376 -31.56 -11.07 -15.45
CA LEU A 376 -32.03 -9.97 -14.59
C LEU A 376 -32.71 -8.82 -15.37
N LEU A 377 -32.63 -8.85 -16.70
CA LEU A 377 -33.34 -7.96 -17.63
C LEU A 377 -34.50 -8.68 -18.37
N GLY A 378 -34.87 -9.90 -17.96
CA GLY A 378 -35.95 -10.69 -18.56
C GLY A 378 -35.61 -11.31 -19.94
N GLN A 379 -34.36 -11.18 -20.40
CA GLN A 379 -33.92 -11.57 -21.75
C GLN A 379 -33.53 -13.06 -21.79
N THR A 380 -34.49 -13.95 -21.52
CA THR A 380 -34.25 -15.39 -21.28
C THR A 380 -33.55 -16.13 -22.42
N GLU A 381 -33.91 -15.88 -23.68
CA GLU A 381 -33.24 -16.48 -24.86
C GLU A 381 -31.76 -16.09 -24.95
N GLU A 382 -31.45 -14.84 -24.60
CA GLU A 382 -30.08 -14.31 -24.67
C GLU A 382 -29.26 -14.72 -23.45
N ALA A 383 -29.90 -14.90 -22.29
CA ALA A 383 -29.31 -15.52 -21.12
C ALA A 383 -28.85 -16.96 -21.45
N SER A 384 -29.73 -17.77 -22.04
CA SER A 384 -29.40 -19.11 -22.52
C SER A 384 -28.26 -19.11 -23.55
N ARG A 385 -28.33 -18.25 -24.57
CA ARG A 385 -27.27 -18.12 -25.59
C ARG A 385 -25.92 -17.69 -25.01
N SER A 386 -25.93 -16.82 -24.00
CA SER A 386 -24.70 -16.39 -23.32
C SER A 386 -24.13 -17.54 -22.47
N LEU A 387 -25.00 -18.29 -21.78
CA LEU A 387 -24.62 -19.44 -20.96
C LEU A 387 -24.00 -20.57 -21.79
N GLU A 388 -24.52 -20.83 -22.99
CA GLU A 388 -23.96 -21.79 -23.97
C GLU A 388 -22.52 -21.45 -24.41
N LEU A 389 -22.10 -20.20 -24.25
CA LEU A 389 -20.76 -19.72 -24.62
C LEU A 389 -19.78 -19.63 -23.43
N SER A 390 -20.20 -19.91 -22.19
CA SER A 390 -19.30 -19.97 -21.03
C SER A 390 -18.44 -21.25 -21.05
N HIS A 391 -17.22 -21.16 -20.51
CA HIS A 391 -16.32 -22.31 -20.34
C HIS A 391 -16.13 -22.74 -18.88
N GLU A 392 -17.00 -22.28 -17.97
CA GLU A 392 -16.91 -22.53 -16.52
C GLU A 392 -17.60 -23.84 -16.11
N ASN A 393 -16.82 -24.86 -15.75
CA ASN A 393 -17.37 -26.22 -15.59
C ASN A 393 -18.32 -26.38 -14.39
N GLU A 394 -18.04 -25.81 -13.22
CA GLU A 394 -18.83 -26.06 -12.00
C GLU A 394 -20.10 -25.20 -11.82
N PRO A 395 -20.21 -23.94 -12.29
CA PRO A 395 -21.49 -23.25 -12.44
C PRO A 395 -22.37 -23.95 -13.49
N LEU A 396 -21.79 -24.32 -14.64
CA LEU A 396 -22.52 -25.04 -15.67
C LEU A 396 -22.98 -26.43 -15.19
N SER A 397 -22.23 -27.08 -14.29
CA SER A 397 -22.65 -28.35 -13.67
C SER A 397 -23.81 -28.12 -12.70
N PHE A 398 -23.68 -27.17 -11.77
CA PHE A 398 -24.74 -26.78 -10.84
C PHE A 398 -26.03 -26.38 -11.55
N ILE A 399 -25.94 -25.56 -12.61
CA ILE A 399 -27.09 -25.12 -13.41
C ILE A 399 -27.75 -26.30 -14.13
N LYS A 400 -26.98 -27.24 -14.69
CA LYS A 400 -27.52 -28.44 -15.35
C LYS A 400 -28.18 -29.38 -14.35
N GLU A 401 -27.59 -29.59 -13.18
CA GLU A 401 -28.15 -30.43 -12.11
C GLU A 401 -29.48 -29.88 -11.59
N ASN A 402 -29.57 -28.57 -11.36
CA ASN A 402 -30.80 -27.90 -10.94
C ASN A 402 -31.82 -27.68 -12.09
N SER A 403 -31.52 -28.12 -13.32
CA SER A 403 -32.43 -28.04 -14.48
C SER A 403 -32.83 -29.41 -15.06
N GLN A 404 -32.47 -30.54 -14.43
CA GLN A 404 -32.67 -31.90 -14.99
C GLN A 404 -34.12 -32.28 -15.34
N GLN A 405 -35.13 -31.56 -14.83
CA GLN A 405 -36.55 -31.80 -15.07
C GLN A 405 -37.19 -30.80 -16.05
N SER A 406 -36.37 -29.94 -16.67
CA SER A 406 -36.80 -28.79 -17.47
C SER A 406 -36.33 -28.91 -18.92
N PRO A 407 -37.03 -28.30 -19.89
CA PRO A 407 -36.60 -28.30 -21.30
C PRO A 407 -35.41 -27.35 -21.56
N ASP A 408 -35.16 -26.42 -20.63
CA ASP A 408 -34.18 -25.35 -20.68
C ASP A 408 -33.35 -25.28 -19.39
N LEU A 409 -32.21 -24.58 -19.44
CA LEU A 409 -31.31 -24.37 -18.29
C LEU A 409 -31.74 -23.18 -17.40
N LEU A 410 -32.87 -22.54 -17.71
CA LEU A 410 -33.32 -21.32 -17.06
C LEU A 410 -33.58 -21.49 -15.55
N PRO A 411 -34.20 -22.58 -15.05
CA PRO A 411 -34.45 -22.73 -13.61
C PRO A 411 -33.17 -22.87 -12.79
N GLY A 412 -32.18 -23.61 -13.29
CA GLY A 412 -30.86 -23.69 -12.66
C GLY A 412 -30.08 -22.38 -12.75
N LEU A 413 -30.22 -21.62 -13.84
CA LEU A 413 -29.62 -20.29 -13.98
C LEU A 413 -30.24 -19.28 -13.00
N CYS A 414 -31.55 -19.37 -12.73
CA CYS A 414 -32.21 -18.58 -11.69
C CYS A 414 -31.65 -18.88 -10.29
N LEU A 415 -31.58 -20.17 -9.91
CA LEU A 415 -31.02 -20.58 -8.62
C LEU A 415 -29.54 -20.22 -8.49
N TYR A 416 -28.77 -20.34 -9.57
CA TYR A 416 -27.38 -19.88 -9.60
C TYR A 416 -27.28 -18.37 -9.40
N ALA A 417 -28.11 -17.56 -10.06
CA ALA A 417 -28.09 -16.10 -9.90
C ALA A 417 -28.45 -15.65 -8.48
N GLU A 418 -29.41 -16.30 -7.80
CA GLU A 418 -29.72 -16.00 -6.38
C GLU A 418 -28.55 -16.37 -5.45
N HIS A 419 -27.93 -17.54 -5.66
CA HIS A 419 -26.77 -17.98 -4.90
C HIS A 419 -25.55 -17.07 -5.13
N TRP A 420 -25.23 -16.78 -6.39
CA TRP A 420 -24.10 -15.94 -6.79
C TRP A 420 -24.22 -14.51 -6.26
N LEU A 421 -25.41 -13.91 -6.36
CA LEU A 421 -25.64 -12.58 -5.78
C LEU A 421 -25.46 -12.58 -4.25
N THR A 422 -25.93 -13.62 -3.56
CA THR A 422 -25.88 -13.71 -2.09
C THR A 422 -24.50 -14.05 -1.55
N GLU A 423 -23.79 -15.01 -2.15
CA GLU A 423 -22.53 -15.58 -1.61
C GLU A 423 -21.27 -14.95 -2.24
N GLU A 424 -21.35 -14.42 -3.46
CA GLU A 424 -20.18 -13.87 -4.18
C GLU A 424 -20.26 -12.35 -4.41
N VAL A 425 -21.45 -11.79 -4.68
CA VAL A 425 -21.58 -10.35 -4.95
C VAL A 425 -21.78 -9.54 -3.68
N PHE A 426 -22.84 -9.79 -2.90
CA PHE A 426 -23.23 -8.98 -1.73
C PHE A 426 -22.21 -8.90 -0.58
N PRO A 427 -21.44 -9.95 -0.22
CA PRO A 427 -20.49 -9.88 0.90
C PRO A 427 -19.34 -8.88 0.67
N HIS A 428 -19.17 -8.42 -0.58
CA HIS A 428 -18.25 -7.35 -0.92
C HIS A 428 -18.80 -5.93 -0.69
N PHE A 429 -20.00 -5.73 -0.13
CA PHE A 429 -20.58 -4.41 0.09
C PHE A 429 -21.14 -4.29 1.52
N ARG A 430 -20.69 -3.28 2.27
CA ARG A 430 -21.03 -3.09 3.70
C ARG A 430 -22.54 -3.01 3.96
N ASP A 431 -23.29 -2.40 3.05
CA ASP A 431 -24.74 -2.24 3.17
C ASP A 431 -25.54 -3.45 2.65
N LEU A 432 -24.89 -4.48 2.10
CA LEU A 432 -25.53 -5.67 1.53
C LEU A 432 -25.13 -7.00 2.18
N SER A 433 -24.08 -7.05 3.01
CA SER A 433 -23.50 -8.30 3.56
C SER A 433 -24.52 -9.26 4.18
N ASP A 434 -25.54 -8.73 4.83
CA ASP A 434 -26.51 -9.49 5.63
C ASP A 434 -27.82 -9.74 4.87
N LYS A 435 -27.86 -9.46 3.55
CA LYS A 435 -29.05 -9.60 2.69
C LYS A 435 -28.93 -10.85 1.82
N SER A 436 -30.08 -11.48 1.54
CA SER A 436 -30.20 -12.53 0.52
C SER A 436 -30.83 -11.99 -0.76
N ALA A 437 -30.42 -12.53 -1.91
CA ALA A 437 -31.06 -12.22 -3.19
C ALA A 437 -32.32 -13.06 -3.39
N SER A 438 -33.40 -12.43 -3.89
CA SER A 438 -34.52 -13.19 -4.48
C SER A 438 -34.99 -12.55 -5.79
N LEU A 439 -34.89 -13.32 -6.87
CA LEU A 439 -35.40 -12.98 -8.20
C LEU A 439 -36.91 -12.76 -8.15
N LYS A 440 -37.62 -13.54 -7.33
CA LYS A 440 -39.07 -13.42 -7.16
C LYS A 440 -39.47 -12.02 -6.67
N ASP A 441 -38.81 -11.54 -5.61
CA ASP A 441 -39.14 -10.24 -4.99
C ASP A 441 -38.57 -9.04 -5.78
N TYR A 442 -37.55 -9.29 -6.61
CA TYR A 442 -37.03 -8.36 -7.62
C TYR A 442 -38.02 -8.20 -8.80
N PHE A 443 -38.42 -9.28 -9.47
CA PHE A 443 -39.38 -9.24 -10.59
C PHE A 443 -40.82 -8.93 -10.17
N ALA A 444 -41.17 -9.07 -8.89
CA ALA A 444 -42.44 -8.60 -8.34
C ALA A 444 -42.53 -7.06 -8.22
N ASP A 445 -41.44 -6.31 -8.42
CA ASP A 445 -41.48 -4.86 -8.30
C ASP A 445 -42.03 -4.15 -9.54
N GLN A 446 -42.94 -3.20 -9.32
CA GLN A 446 -43.57 -2.41 -10.37
C GLN A 446 -42.56 -1.56 -11.16
N HIS A 447 -41.48 -1.07 -10.55
CA HIS A 447 -40.46 -0.29 -11.25
C HIS A 447 -39.58 -1.18 -12.14
N VAL A 448 -39.31 -2.41 -11.70
CA VAL A 448 -38.59 -3.41 -12.50
C VAL A 448 -39.46 -3.77 -13.71
N GLN A 449 -40.71 -4.19 -13.48
CA GLN A 449 -41.67 -4.55 -14.54
C GLN A 449 -41.79 -3.46 -15.60
N ALA A 450 -42.09 -2.21 -15.19
CA ALA A 450 -42.25 -1.09 -16.12
C ALA A 450 -40.97 -0.76 -16.92
N TYR A 451 -39.77 -0.99 -16.35
CA TYR A 451 -38.52 -0.80 -17.09
C TYR A 451 -38.25 -1.94 -18.09
N LEU A 452 -38.59 -3.19 -17.74
CA LEU A 452 -38.42 -4.34 -18.63
C LEU A 452 -39.41 -4.29 -19.81
N GLU A 453 -40.64 -3.85 -19.59
CA GLU A 453 -41.63 -3.60 -20.66
C GLU A 453 -41.20 -2.48 -21.62
N ALA A 454 -40.45 -1.48 -21.13
CA ALA A 454 -39.97 -0.34 -21.91
C ALA A 454 -38.55 -0.53 -22.49
N LEU A 455 -38.00 -1.74 -22.47
CA LEU A 455 -36.58 -1.99 -22.77
C LEU A 455 -36.36 -2.11 -24.31
N PRO A 456 -35.61 -1.19 -24.95
CA PRO A 456 -35.45 -1.17 -26.40
C PRO A 456 -34.53 -2.28 -26.92
N THR A 457 -34.87 -2.80 -28.10
CA THR A 457 -34.13 -3.88 -28.78
C THR A 457 -32.69 -3.48 -29.10
N GLU A 458 -31.75 -4.41 -28.92
CA GLU A 458 -30.30 -4.10 -28.82
C GLU A 458 -29.67 -3.38 -30.02
N ALA A 459 -30.28 -3.47 -31.21
CA ALA A 459 -29.80 -2.86 -32.45
C ALA A 459 -29.59 -1.33 -32.36
N GLU A 460 -30.30 -0.64 -31.47
CA GLU A 460 -30.19 0.81 -31.29
C GLU A 460 -29.01 1.23 -30.38
N VAL A 461 -28.46 0.30 -29.59
CA VAL A 461 -27.67 0.62 -28.38
C VAL A 461 -26.17 0.74 -28.66
N ALA A 462 -25.66 0.10 -29.71
CA ALA A 462 -24.23 0.04 -30.03
C ALA A 462 -23.54 1.41 -30.25
N ASN A 463 -24.32 2.46 -30.49
CA ASN A 463 -23.82 3.82 -30.74
C ASN A 463 -23.69 4.69 -29.48
N GLN A 464 -24.25 4.29 -28.33
CA GLN A 464 -24.33 5.17 -27.14
C GLN A 464 -23.07 5.23 -26.27
N TRP A 465 -22.17 4.25 -26.35
CA TRP A 465 -20.92 4.20 -25.56
C TRP A 465 -19.69 3.96 -26.46
N VAL A 466 -19.49 4.86 -27.43
CA VAL A 466 -18.21 4.95 -28.15
C VAL A 466 -17.18 5.62 -27.24
N VAL A 467 -16.42 4.80 -26.51
CA VAL A 467 -15.23 5.27 -25.78
C VAL A 467 -14.26 5.87 -26.80
N VAL A 468 -14.02 7.18 -26.73
CA VAL A 468 -13.08 7.88 -27.59
C VAL A 468 -11.66 7.45 -27.21
N GLN A 469 -11.14 6.43 -27.91
CA GLN A 469 -9.72 6.10 -27.82
C GLN A 469 -8.90 7.36 -28.15
N PRO A 470 -7.95 7.79 -27.29
CA PRO A 470 -7.11 8.92 -27.61
C PRO A 470 -6.34 8.63 -28.89
N ARG A 471 -6.56 9.45 -29.93
CA ARG A 471 -5.88 9.31 -31.22
C ARG A 471 -4.37 9.31 -30.97
N ARG A 472 -3.71 8.17 -31.21
CA ARG A 472 -2.24 8.08 -31.23
C ARG A 472 -1.72 9.15 -32.20
N SER A 473 -1.05 10.15 -31.64
CA SER A 473 -0.46 11.26 -32.40
C SER A 473 0.75 10.73 -33.17
N ASN A 474 0.51 10.26 -34.39
CA ASN A 474 1.56 9.89 -35.35
C ASN A 474 2.33 11.14 -35.82
N HIS A 475 3.16 11.70 -34.93
CA HIS A 475 4.19 12.68 -35.24
C HIS A 475 5.32 12.04 -36.06
N ASN A 476 5.02 11.66 -37.30
CA ASN A 476 6.00 11.58 -38.37
C ASN A 476 5.34 11.52 -39.77
N LYS A 477 4.85 12.69 -40.21
CA LYS A 477 4.77 13.04 -41.63
C LYS A 477 4.93 14.55 -41.79
N LYS A 478 6.12 14.99 -42.21
CA LYS A 478 6.29 16.34 -42.75
C LYS A 478 5.52 16.41 -44.06
N GLN A 479 4.59 17.36 -44.18
CA GLN A 479 4.10 17.80 -45.47
C GLN A 479 4.07 19.34 -45.46
N MET A 480 4.68 19.92 -46.48
CA MET A 480 5.07 21.33 -46.54
C MET A 480 4.02 22.07 -47.37
N PHE A 481 3.55 23.22 -46.89
CA PHE A 481 2.66 24.11 -47.63
C PHE A 481 3.14 25.57 -47.52
N ASP A 482 2.94 26.32 -48.60
CA ASP A 482 3.56 27.61 -48.88
C ASP A 482 2.57 28.76 -48.60
N PRO A 483 2.88 29.75 -47.74
CA PRO A 483 1.91 30.74 -47.28
C PRO A 483 1.68 31.90 -48.28
N LYS A 484 1.03 31.60 -49.42
CA LYS A 484 0.50 32.61 -50.35
C LYS A 484 -0.82 32.20 -51.04
N GLU A 485 -1.94 32.43 -50.37
CA GLU A 485 -3.18 32.96 -50.98
C GLU A 485 -4.24 33.24 -49.90
N LEU A 486 -4.42 34.51 -49.51
CA LEU A 486 -5.55 34.92 -48.66
C LEU A 486 -5.85 36.43 -48.80
N GLU A 487 -5.91 36.94 -50.04
CA GLU A 487 -6.27 38.33 -50.30
C GLU A 487 -6.99 38.50 -51.64
N LYS A 488 -8.32 38.28 -51.63
CA LYS A 488 -9.31 38.77 -52.62
C LYS A 488 -10.73 38.31 -52.29
N LEU A 489 -11.54 39.23 -51.76
CA LEU A 489 -12.80 39.73 -52.37
C LEU A 489 -13.47 40.68 -51.37
N ASN A 490 -14.15 41.72 -51.85
CA ASN A 490 -14.57 42.84 -51.00
C ASN A 490 -15.86 43.52 -51.53
N VAL A 491 -16.80 43.79 -50.62
CA VAL A 491 -17.90 44.80 -50.68
C VAL A 491 -19.11 44.55 -51.63
N SER A 492 -20.28 44.97 -51.13
CA SER A 492 -21.55 45.34 -51.82
C SER A 492 -22.42 44.27 -52.50
N ASP A 493 -23.77 44.38 -52.53
CA ASP A 493 -24.75 44.95 -51.57
C ASP A 493 -26.20 44.65 -52.03
N LEU A 494 -27.20 45.02 -51.21
CA LEU A 494 -28.66 45.16 -51.45
C LEU A 494 -29.60 43.97 -51.15
N GLU A 495 -30.46 44.21 -50.13
CA GLU A 495 -31.93 44.04 -50.07
C GLU A 495 -32.56 42.62 -50.25
N ASP A 496 -33.67 42.23 -49.59
CA ASP A 496 -34.72 42.99 -48.88
C ASP A 496 -35.44 42.16 -47.77
N LYS A 497 -36.13 42.87 -46.85
CA LYS A 497 -37.25 42.50 -45.93
C LYS A 497 -37.15 41.44 -44.81
N ASP A 498 -37.58 41.91 -43.61
CA ASP A 498 -38.52 41.34 -42.61
C ASP A 498 -38.21 39.95 -41.97
N ILE A 499 -38.49 39.68 -40.68
CA ILE A 499 -39.53 40.21 -39.76
C ILE A 499 -38.95 40.55 -38.36
N SER A 500 -39.63 41.44 -37.61
CA SER A 500 -39.38 41.84 -36.20
C SER A 500 -39.34 40.67 -35.19
N ARG A 501 -38.55 40.66 -34.08
CA ARG A 501 -38.16 41.71 -33.09
C ARG A 501 -39.25 42.02 -32.04
N VAL A 502 -38.83 42.63 -30.90
CA VAL A 502 -39.57 43.01 -29.68
C VAL A 502 -39.60 41.91 -28.60
N ASP A 503 -39.27 42.17 -27.32
CA ASP A 503 -38.05 42.71 -26.65
C ASP A 503 -38.31 42.49 -25.12
N ALA A 504 -37.48 41.81 -24.31
CA ALA A 504 -36.15 42.16 -23.78
C ALA A 504 -36.14 43.27 -22.68
N THR A 505 -35.96 42.87 -21.40
CA THR A 505 -35.50 43.69 -20.24
C THR A 505 -34.80 42.76 -19.22
N ALA A 506 -33.58 42.95 -18.69
CA ALA A 506 -32.86 44.10 -18.09
C ALA A 506 -33.23 44.32 -16.60
N THR A 507 -32.35 44.68 -15.65
CA THR A 507 -30.90 45.10 -15.59
C THR A 507 -30.16 44.34 -14.45
N GLY A 508 -28.84 44.41 -14.19
CA GLY A 508 -27.67 45.12 -14.77
C GLY A 508 -26.70 45.64 -13.67
N ILE A 509 -25.53 46.20 -14.08
CA ILE A 509 -24.46 46.91 -13.27
C ILE A 509 -23.76 46.08 -12.14
N VAL A 510 -22.45 46.23 -11.81
CA VAL A 510 -21.38 47.19 -12.20
C VAL A 510 -20.04 46.46 -12.47
N ALA A 511 -19.16 47.04 -13.28
CA ALA A 511 -17.75 46.64 -13.42
C ALA A 511 -16.81 47.86 -13.37
N SER A 512 -15.56 47.66 -12.97
CA SER A 512 -14.47 48.63 -13.15
C SER A 512 -13.11 47.91 -13.14
N GLY A 513 -12.10 48.49 -13.80
CA GLY A 513 -10.74 47.98 -13.86
C GLY A 513 -9.81 48.95 -14.58
N SER A 514 -8.50 48.71 -14.51
CA SER A 514 -7.50 49.55 -15.18
C SER A 514 -6.24 48.78 -15.56
N GLN A 515 -5.66 49.14 -16.71
CA GLN A 515 -4.27 48.86 -17.09
C GLN A 515 -3.33 49.65 -16.14
N GLY A 516 -2.02 49.39 -16.02
CA GLY A 516 -1.12 48.53 -16.78
C GLY A 516 -0.08 49.37 -17.55
N SER A 517 1.19 49.35 -17.12
CA SER A 517 2.34 49.93 -17.85
C SER A 517 3.67 49.40 -17.33
N SER A 518 4.61 49.13 -18.23
CA SER A 518 6.04 48.95 -17.94
C SER A 518 6.78 50.29 -18.01
N ASN A 519 7.97 50.38 -17.39
CA ASN A 519 8.96 51.41 -17.71
C ASN A 519 10.39 50.91 -17.47
N LEU A 520 11.32 51.40 -18.29
CA LEU A 520 12.76 51.10 -18.25
C LEU A 520 13.54 52.27 -17.67
N LEU A 521 14.62 51.97 -16.94
CA LEU A 521 15.85 52.76 -16.70
C LEU A 521 16.68 51.98 -15.65
N GLY A 522 18.01 51.88 -15.70
CA GLY A 522 18.95 52.36 -16.71
C GLY A 522 20.29 52.78 -16.07
N ALA A 523 21.24 51.85 -15.94
CA ALA A 523 22.62 52.13 -15.49
C ALA A 523 23.60 51.16 -16.16
N SER A 524 24.80 51.64 -16.51
CA SER A 524 25.85 50.88 -17.21
C SER A 524 27.22 51.13 -16.57
N SER A 525 28.12 50.16 -16.70
CA SER A 525 29.57 50.35 -16.52
C SER A 525 30.37 49.28 -17.25
N ASP A 526 31.08 49.68 -18.31
CA ASP A 526 32.15 48.94 -18.99
C ASP A 526 33.37 48.74 -18.06
N GLY A 527 34.38 47.90 -18.34
CA GLY A 527 34.55 46.91 -19.42
C GLY A 527 36.03 46.51 -19.62
N LEU A 528 36.27 45.52 -20.51
CA LEU A 528 37.53 45.14 -21.19
C LEU A 528 38.80 44.72 -20.40
N LEU A 529 39.28 43.50 -20.70
CA LEU A 529 40.59 43.10 -21.29
C LEU A 529 40.55 41.55 -21.44
N GLN A 530 40.80 40.86 -22.57
CA GLN A 530 41.99 40.76 -23.47
C GLN A 530 43.28 40.30 -22.73
N GLU A 531 44.10 39.35 -23.20
CA GLU A 531 44.20 38.65 -24.51
C GLU A 531 45.08 37.36 -24.43
N LEU A 532 45.28 36.65 -25.57
CA LEU A 532 46.35 35.65 -25.89
C LEU A 532 46.15 34.19 -25.36
N GLU A 533 46.51 33.10 -26.07
CA GLU A 533 46.94 32.97 -27.48
C GLU A 533 46.67 31.59 -28.19
N LYS A 534 47.11 31.53 -29.45
CA LYS A 534 46.97 30.55 -30.57
C LYS A 534 47.57 29.16 -30.27
N SER A 535 47.23 28.07 -30.98
CA SER A 535 47.62 27.78 -32.38
C SER A 535 46.88 26.52 -32.90
N SER A 536 46.17 26.51 -34.06
CA SER A 536 46.63 26.37 -35.47
C SER A 536 47.39 25.07 -35.79
N SER A 537 47.24 24.33 -36.90
CA SER A 537 46.32 24.32 -38.09
C SER A 537 46.51 22.95 -38.82
N THR A 538 46.11 22.56 -40.05
CA THR A 538 45.65 23.15 -41.34
C THR A 538 44.86 22.05 -42.11
N ARG A 539 43.73 22.28 -42.81
CA ARG A 539 43.53 22.79 -44.20
C ARG A 539 43.96 21.84 -45.37
N GLY A 540 42.99 21.38 -46.18
CA GLY A 540 43.16 21.16 -47.64
C GLY A 540 42.78 19.78 -48.24
N GLY A 541 41.86 19.78 -49.22
CA GLY A 541 41.89 18.85 -50.37
C GLY A 541 42.49 19.56 -51.61
N PRO A 542 42.62 18.95 -52.82
CA PRO A 542 41.53 18.23 -53.51
C PRO A 542 41.90 17.06 -54.50
N LYS A 543 40.87 16.42 -55.08
CA LYS A 543 40.74 15.76 -56.42
C LYS A 543 41.78 14.74 -56.97
N GLN A 544 41.34 13.46 -56.97
CA GLN A 544 40.98 12.62 -58.17
C GLN A 544 42.05 11.99 -59.13
N VAL A 545 41.69 10.83 -59.75
CA VAL A 545 42.33 10.12 -60.91
C VAL A 545 43.54 9.20 -60.54
N THR A 546 43.83 7.98 -61.07
CA THR A 546 43.44 7.19 -62.29
C THR A 546 43.32 5.64 -62.08
N THR A 547 42.34 5.01 -62.74
CA THR A 547 42.26 3.66 -63.42
C THR A 547 43.16 2.43 -63.11
N LYS A 548 42.56 1.22 -63.12
CA LYS A 548 42.83 0.14 -64.13
C LYS A 548 41.80 -1.03 -64.17
N SER A 549 41.51 -1.50 -65.39
CA SER A 549 41.07 -2.81 -65.96
C SER A 549 41.03 -4.11 -65.10
N SER A 550 40.34 -5.22 -65.48
CA SER A 550 39.50 -5.53 -66.69
C SER A 550 38.59 -6.78 -66.59
N SER A 551 37.40 -6.70 -67.22
CA SER A 551 36.69 -7.68 -68.10
C SER A 551 36.77 -9.24 -68.02
N HIS A 552 35.58 -9.85 -67.92
CA HIS A 552 35.01 -10.97 -68.74
C HIS A 552 35.48 -12.48 -68.68
N TYR A 553 34.54 -13.35 -68.21
CA TYR A 553 34.05 -14.65 -68.78
C TYR A 553 34.87 -15.97 -68.85
N LEU A 554 34.11 -17.09 -68.87
CA LEU A 554 34.43 -18.56 -68.92
C LEU A 554 35.09 -19.21 -67.67
N GLY A 555 34.77 -20.47 -67.28
CA GLY A 555 33.64 -21.34 -67.69
C GLY A 555 33.78 -22.86 -67.36
N LYS A 556 32.65 -23.53 -67.01
CA LYS A 556 32.45 -24.99 -66.73
C LYS A 556 33.15 -25.51 -65.44
N ILE A 557 32.73 -26.62 -64.78
CA ILE A 557 32.26 -27.95 -65.23
C ILE A 557 31.13 -28.54 -64.31
N ARG A 558 30.11 -29.18 -64.93
CA ARG A 558 29.25 -30.37 -64.55
C ARG A 558 28.96 -30.69 -63.05
N GLU A 559 27.79 -31.18 -62.62
CA GLU A 559 26.72 -32.01 -63.23
C GLU A 559 25.29 -31.58 -62.72
N LYS A 560 24.24 -31.47 -63.57
CA LYS A 560 23.23 -32.49 -63.99
C LYS A 560 22.05 -32.69 -62.99
N SER A 561 20.75 -32.61 -63.33
CA SER A 561 20.04 -32.07 -64.52
C SER A 561 18.53 -31.88 -64.26
N ILE A 562 17.99 -30.70 -64.60
CA ILE A 562 16.64 -30.45 -65.20
C ILE A 562 15.38 -30.61 -64.27
N SER A 563 14.31 -29.92 -64.69
CA SER A 563 13.04 -29.61 -63.99
C SER A 563 11.88 -30.59 -64.25
N GLY A 564 10.75 -30.42 -63.54
CA GLY A 564 9.55 -31.28 -63.63
C GLY A 564 8.40 -30.76 -64.52
N LEU A 565 7.19 -31.30 -64.28
CA LEU A 565 5.95 -31.28 -65.10
C LEU A 565 5.98 -32.20 -66.35
N PRO A 566 4.84 -32.74 -66.84
CA PRO A 566 3.68 -33.28 -66.09
C PRO A 566 3.07 -34.58 -66.69
N GLU A 567 2.02 -35.09 -66.02
CA GLU A 567 0.82 -35.74 -66.61
C GLU A 567 0.80 -37.23 -67.10
N PHE A 568 -0.44 -37.73 -67.14
CA PHE A 568 -1.04 -38.93 -67.77
C PHE A 568 -0.96 -40.37 -67.21
N ASN A 569 -2.16 -40.95 -67.20
CA ASN A 569 -2.65 -42.23 -66.68
C ASN A 569 -2.23 -43.49 -67.47
N GLU A 570 -2.39 -44.67 -66.86
CA GLU A 570 -3.32 -45.76 -67.24
C GLU A 570 -3.15 -46.93 -66.23
N SER A 571 -4.09 -47.83 -65.93
CA SER A 571 -5.54 -47.99 -66.09
C SER A 571 -5.99 -49.00 -64.98
N THR A 572 -7.24 -49.16 -64.51
CA THR A 572 -8.49 -49.50 -65.21
C THR A 572 -9.70 -49.32 -64.24
N SER A 573 -10.86 -48.96 -64.80
CA SER A 573 -12.21 -48.83 -64.21
C SER A 573 -12.79 -50.14 -63.62
N ILE A 574 -13.81 -50.14 -62.73
CA ILE A 574 -15.29 -50.26 -62.98
C ILE A 574 -15.94 -50.59 -61.60
N GLU A 575 -17.21 -50.34 -61.22
CA GLU A 575 -18.25 -49.33 -61.50
C GLU A 575 -19.49 -49.63 -60.60
N SER A 576 -20.24 -48.62 -60.12
CA SER A 576 -21.54 -48.76 -59.39
C SER A 576 -21.50 -49.56 -58.06
N GLY A 577 -22.53 -49.57 -57.19
CA GLY A 577 -23.82 -48.86 -57.23
C GLY A 577 -25.03 -49.81 -57.26
N GLY A 578 -25.39 -50.45 -56.13
CA GLY A 578 -26.62 -51.25 -56.05
C GLY A 578 -26.77 -52.13 -54.80
N LEU A 579 -27.97 -52.10 -54.19
CA LEU A 579 -28.54 -53.20 -53.39
C LEU A 579 -28.97 -54.35 -54.35
N PRO A 580 -29.22 -55.61 -53.91
CA PRO A 580 -30.04 -55.92 -52.73
C PRO A 580 -29.78 -57.24 -51.94
N GLN A 581 -30.65 -57.45 -50.94
CA GLN A 581 -31.28 -58.70 -50.45
C GLN A 581 -31.14 -59.98 -51.33
N SER A 582 -31.20 -61.23 -50.81
CA SER A 582 -31.40 -61.78 -49.44
C SER A 582 -31.35 -63.35 -49.47
N ILE A 583 -31.80 -64.04 -48.39
CA ILE A 583 -32.13 -65.49 -48.28
C ILE A 583 -30.88 -66.40 -48.15
N GLN A 584 -30.80 -67.47 -47.32
CA GLN A 584 -31.76 -68.40 -46.65
C GLN A 584 -31.20 -68.78 -45.23
N GLU A 585 -31.89 -69.23 -44.15
CA GLU A 585 -33.32 -69.45 -43.84
C GLU A 585 -33.69 -69.50 -42.32
N HIS A 586 -33.23 -70.54 -41.60
CA HIS A 586 -33.79 -71.06 -40.33
C HIS A 586 -32.69 -71.71 -39.46
N SER A 587 -32.82 -71.95 -38.14
CA SER A 587 -33.97 -72.04 -37.22
C SER A 587 -33.51 -71.76 -35.76
N SER A 588 -34.32 -71.55 -34.70
CA SER A 588 -35.74 -71.20 -34.53
C SER A 588 -36.08 -70.80 -33.07
N ARG A 589 -37.21 -70.09 -32.87
CA ARG A 589 -38.22 -70.02 -31.75
C ARG A 589 -37.92 -70.64 -30.35
N ARG A 590 -38.52 -70.29 -29.19
CA ARG A 590 -39.43 -69.25 -28.57
C ARG A 590 -39.69 -69.73 -27.08
N THR A 591 -40.39 -69.14 -26.09
CA THR A 591 -41.18 -67.90 -25.86
C THR A 591 -41.39 -67.62 -24.33
N SER A 592 -41.52 -66.33 -23.94
CA SER A 592 -42.51 -65.77 -22.98
C SER A 592 -42.45 -66.01 -21.44
N ALA A 593 -42.86 -64.96 -20.71
CA ALA A 593 -43.63 -64.91 -19.44
C ALA A 593 -43.00 -65.07 -18.01
N ARG A 594 -42.93 -63.92 -17.32
CA ARG A 594 -43.72 -63.58 -16.08
C ARG A 594 -43.21 -64.00 -14.67
N ARG A 595 -42.50 -63.05 -14.03
CA ARG A 595 -42.69 -62.48 -12.66
C ARG A 595 -42.25 -63.21 -11.35
N GLU A 596 -41.53 -62.44 -10.52
CA GLU A 596 -41.53 -62.41 -9.02
C GLU A 596 -40.86 -63.59 -8.25
N PRO A 597 -40.43 -63.41 -6.97
CA PRO A 597 -39.67 -62.29 -6.41
C PRO A 597 -38.43 -62.73 -5.58
N VAL A 598 -37.49 -61.81 -5.30
CA VAL A 598 -36.35 -62.05 -4.38
C VAL A 598 -36.34 -61.02 -3.23
N LYS A 599 -35.95 -61.46 -2.02
CA LYS A 599 -36.33 -60.81 -0.75
C LYS A 599 -35.35 -59.73 -0.29
N PHE A 600 -35.92 -58.64 0.24
CA PHE A 600 -35.28 -57.34 0.56
C PHE A 600 -34.23 -57.32 1.70
N GLY A 601 -33.78 -58.47 2.22
CA GLY A 601 -33.16 -58.59 3.55
C GLY A 601 -31.68 -58.20 3.70
N ARG A 602 -30.95 -57.88 2.61
CA ARG A 602 -29.50 -57.57 2.68
C ARG A 602 -29.04 -56.31 1.95
N LEU A 603 -29.89 -55.66 1.15
CA LEU A 603 -29.54 -54.42 0.46
C LEU A 603 -29.56 -53.19 1.38
N ILE A 604 -30.42 -53.17 2.41
CA ILE A 604 -30.56 -52.01 3.31
C ILE A 604 -29.26 -51.72 4.09
N LEU A 605 -28.53 -52.76 4.54
CA LEU A 605 -27.27 -52.58 5.26
C LEU A 605 -26.17 -51.99 4.35
N ILE A 606 -26.14 -52.41 3.08
CA ILE A 606 -25.19 -51.90 2.08
C ILE A 606 -25.57 -50.47 1.68
N ALA A 607 -26.86 -50.15 1.58
CA ALA A 607 -27.35 -48.81 1.28
C ALA A 607 -26.97 -47.79 2.37
N ILE A 608 -27.01 -48.17 3.66
CA ILE A 608 -26.67 -47.26 4.77
C ILE A 608 -25.14 -46.99 4.82
N VAL A 609 -24.31 -48.02 4.66
CA VAL A 609 -22.84 -47.83 4.57
C VAL A 609 -22.47 -47.05 3.30
N GLY A 610 -23.17 -47.29 2.19
CA GLY A 610 -23.07 -46.52 0.96
C GLY A 610 -23.41 -45.04 1.15
N PHE A 611 -24.54 -44.73 1.80
CA PHE A 611 -24.94 -43.33 2.07
C PHE A 611 -23.99 -42.61 3.04
N LEU A 612 -23.37 -43.30 3.99
CA LEU A 612 -22.37 -42.68 4.88
C LEU A 612 -21.03 -42.42 4.17
N LEU A 613 -20.60 -43.29 3.25
CA LEU A 613 -19.44 -43.03 2.40
C LEU A 613 -19.71 -41.95 1.35
N ILE A 614 -20.88 -41.99 0.69
CA ILE A 614 -21.29 -40.98 -0.30
C ILE A 614 -21.51 -39.62 0.38
N GLY A 615 -22.07 -39.58 1.60
CA GLY A 615 -22.20 -38.36 2.40
C GLY A 615 -20.87 -37.76 2.86
N PHE A 616 -19.80 -38.55 2.93
CA PHE A 616 -18.45 -38.06 3.23
C PHE A 616 -17.66 -37.68 1.96
N ILE A 617 -17.99 -38.28 0.81
CA ILE A 617 -17.38 -37.97 -0.50
C ILE A 617 -18.04 -36.75 -1.14
N GLY A 618 -19.35 -36.56 -0.99
CA GLY A 618 -20.10 -35.38 -1.44
C GLY A 618 -19.74 -34.08 -0.70
N LEU A 619 -18.93 -34.17 0.36
CA LEU A 619 -18.34 -33.02 1.07
C LEU A 619 -16.93 -32.66 0.55
N LEU A 620 -16.50 -33.25 -0.57
CA LEU A 620 -15.11 -33.18 -1.06
C LEU A 620 -14.97 -32.97 -2.58
N THR A 621 -16.05 -32.69 -3.31
CA THR A 621 -16.05 -32.53 -4.78
C THR A 621 -16.55 -31.18 -5.30
N ILE A 622 -16.60 -30.14 -4.45
CA ILE A 622 -16.72 -28.73 -4.89
C ILE A 622 -15.30 -28.23 -5.21
N LYS A 623 -14.87 -28.35 -6.47
CA LYS A 623 -13.47 -28.09 -6.89
C LYS A 623 -13.18 -28.04 -8.40
N THR A 624 -14.09 -27.53 -9.25
CA THR A 624 -13.91 -27.54 -10.72
C THR A 624 -14.14 -26.21 -11.49
N ILE A 625 -14.27 -25.03 -10.85
CA ILE A 625 -14.05 -23.71 -11.50
C ILE A 625 -12.67 -23.07 -11.28
N GLY A 626 -11.70 -23.79 -10.69
CA GLY A 626 -10.35 -23.28 -10.39
C GLY A 626 -9.45 -22.96 -11.60
N TRP A 627 -10.01 -22.46 -12.72
CA TRP A 627 -9.30 -22.16 -13.96
C TRP A 627 -9.39 -20.68 -14.37
N LEU A 628 -10.58 -20.05 -14.33
CA LEU A 628 -10.72 -18.64 -14.72
C LEU A 628 -10.18 -17.67 -13.65
N VAL A 629 -10.41 -17.94 -12.37
CA VAL A 629 -9.76 -17.25 -11.23
C VAL A 629 -8.22 -17.36 -11.31
N ASN A 630 -7.72 -18.46 -11.87
CA ASN A 630 -6.29 -18.76 -12.01
C ASN A 630 -5.59 -17.84 -13.03
N ALA A 631 -6.33 -17.17 -13.92
CA ALA A 631 -5.77 -16.21 -14.88
C ALA A 631 -5.54 -14.80 -14.29
N LEU A 632 -6.03 -14.52 -13.08
CA LEU A 632 -5.98 -13.21 -12.41
C LEU A 632 -5.17 -13.20 -11.10
N GLY A 633 -4.50 -14.31 -10.76
CA GLY A 633 -3.38 -14.31 -9.81
C GLY A 633 -3.73 -14.18 -8.33
N TRP A 634 -4.94 -14.57 -7.90
CA TRP A 634 -5.34 -14.51 -6.48
C TRP A 634 -5.18 -15.86 -5.79
N GLU A 635 -4.05 -16.05 -5.11
CA GLU A 635 -3.93 -17.11 -4.10
C GLU A 635 -4.81 -16.78 -2.88
N ARG A 636 -5.68 -17.71 -2.50
CA ARG A 636 -6.10 -17.86 -1.10
C ARG A 636 -5.68 -19.23 -0.58
N GLU A 637 -4.46 -19.28 -0.04
CA GLU A 637 -4.25 -20.13 1.13
C GLU A 637 -5.20 -19.70 2.26
N LYS A 638 -5.54 -20.64 3.15
CA LYS A 638 -6.39 -20.35 4.30
C LYS A 638 -5.64 -19.57 5.37
N LEU A 639 -5.72 -18.25 5.30
CA LEU A 639 -5.41 -17.36 6.42
C LEU A 639 -6.63 -16.55 6.84
N MET A 640 -7.35 -17.08 7.83
CA MET A 640 -8.11 -16.23 8.76
C MET A 640 -7.10 -15.47 9.63
N ILE A 641 -6.61 -14.35 9.13
CA ILE A 641 -5.89 -13.37 9.94
C ILE A 641 -6.94 -12.65 10.81
N GLN A 642 -6.69 -12.64 12.11
CA GLN A 642 -7.53 -11.90 13.06
C GLN A 642 -7.16 -10.40 12.97
N LEU A 643 -7.91 -9.52 13.63
CA LEU A 643 -7.58 -8.10 13.71
C LEU A 643 -6.29 -7.81 14.53
N ASP A 644 -5.50 -8.83 14.87
CA ASP A 644 -4.26 -8.76 15.67
C ASP A 644 -2.99 -8.53 14.84
N ARG A 645 -3.05 -8.62 13.50
CA ARG A 645 -1.87 -8.55 12.63
C ARG A 645 -2.07 -7.64 11.41
N PRO A 646 -1.14 -6.71 11.14
CA PRO A 646 -1.23 -5.84 9.96
C PRO A 646 -1.05 -6.63 8.64
N PRO A 647 -1.63 -6.16 7.51
CA PRO A 647 -1.51 -6.81 6.20
C PRO A 647 -0.11 -6.79 5.57
N ILE A 648 0.86 -6.17 6.26
CA ILE A 648 2.25 -5.99 5.87
C ILE A 648 3.07 -6.33 7.11
N GLU A 649 4.17 -7.08 6.98
CA GLU A 649 5.11 -7.24 8.10
C GLU A 649 5.63 -5.86 8.50
N ILE A 650 5.38 -5.45 9.75
CA ILE A 650 5.90 -4.19 10.30
C ILE A 650 7.41 -4.17 10.01
N PRO A 651 7.92 -3.18 9.25
CA PRO A 651 9.35 -3.08 9.06
C PRO A 651 10.00 -2.95 10.44
N GLU A 652 10.87 -3.90 10.82
CA GLU A 652 11.63 -3.75 12.06
C GLU A 652 12.31 -2.35 12.01
N PRO A 653 12.01 -1.43 12.96
CA PRO A 653 12.65 -0.12 12.96
C PRO A 653 14.16 -0.33 13.02
N ASP A 654 14.95 0.55 12.38
CA ASP A 654 16.29 0.38 11.76
C ASP A 654 17.46 -0.17 12.63
N ARG A 655 17.18 -1.22 13.41
CA ARG A 655 18.04 -2.04 14.26
C ARG A 655 19.05 -2.85 13.44
N VAL A 656 18.88 -2.89 12.11
CA VAL A 656 19.86 -3.41 11.14
C VAL A 656 21.20 -2.67 11.29
N ASN A 657 21.17 -1.36 11.51
CA ASN A 657 22.36 -0.52 11.59
C ASN A 657 22.94 -0.42 13.01
N LEU A 658 22.09 -0.24 14.04
CA LEU A 658 22.56 -0.11 15.43
C LEU A 658 23.15 -1.42 16.01
N ALA A 659 22.59 -2.59 15.68
CA ALA A 659 23.09 -3.87 16.19
C ALA A 659 24.44 -4.31 15.56
N ALA A 660 24.80 -3.79 14.39
CA ALA A 660 26.02 -4.18 13.68
C ALA A 660 27.32 -3.80 14.42
N SER A 661 27.29 -2.72 15.21
CA SER A 661 28.46 -2.18 15.92
C SER A 661 28.77 -2.90 17.25
N GLY A 662 28.03 -3.95 17.63
CA GLY A 662 28.23 -4.69 18.88
C GLY A 662 29.34 -5.77 18.85
N PRO A 663 29.79 -6.26 20.02
CA PRO A 663 30.41 -7.57 20.10
C PRO A 663 29.44 -8.64 19.56
N ILE A 664 29.95 -9.75 19.04
CA ILE A 664 29.08 -10.71 18.34
C ILE A 664 28.15 -11.45 19.31
N THR A 665 26.85 -11.17 19.20
CA THR A 665 25.78 -11.87 19.92
C THR A 665 25.23 -13.03 19.09
N LYS A 666 24.34 -13.86 19.67
CA LYS A 666 23.68 -14.95 18.95
C LYS A 666 22.83 -14.43 17.79
N GLU A 667 22.19 -13.29 17.98
CA GLU A 667 21.30 -12.65 17.02
C GLU A 667 22.09 -11.98 15.89
N VAL A 668 23.22 -11.34 16.20
CA VAL A 668 24.15 -10.79 15.19
C VAL A 668 24.79 -11.90 14.37
N ALA A 669 25.22 -12.99 15.01
CA ALA A 669 25.74 -14.18 14.32
C ALA A 669 24.69 -14.81 13.39
N ARG A 670 23.45 -15.01 13.88
CA ARG A 670 22.33 -15.52 13.09
C ARG A 670 22.03 -14.62 11.89
N ARG A 671 21.88 -13.31 12.10
CA ARG A 671 21.63 -12.33 11.02
C ARG A 671 22.76 -12.30 9.98
N THR A 672 24.01 -12.41 10.42
CA THR A 672 25.18 -12.44 9.52
C THR A 672 25.21 -13.70 8.65
N ILE A 673 24.96 -14.88 9.24
CA ILE A 673 24.96 -16.15 8.49
C ILE A 673 23.71 -16.27 7.61
N GLN A 674 22.55 -15.82 8.07
CA GLN A 674 21.33 -15.75 7.26
C GLN A 674 21.55 -14.87 6.02
N SER A 675 22.03 -13.63 6.21
CA SER A 675 22.34 -12.72 5.11
C SER A 675 23.33 -13.32 4.08
N TRP A 676 24.27 -14.17 4.52
CA TRP A 676 25.11 -14.93 3.60
C TRP A 676 24.32 -15.98 2.81
N LEU A 677 23.45 -16.76 3.46
CA LEU A 677 22.60 -17.76 2.81
C LEU A 677 21.62 -17.11 1.80
N ASP A 678 21.02 -15.97 2.14
CA ASP A 678 20.12 -15.21 1.27
C ASP A 678 20.85 -14.63 0.04
N ILE A 679 22.06 -14.11 0.23
CA ILE A 679 22.93 -13.60 -0.85
C ILE A 679 23.45 -14.77 -1.70
N LYS A 680 23.80 -15.91 -1.11
CA LYS A 680 24.13 -17.16 -1.84
C LYS A 680 22.97 -17.59 -2.72
N ALA A 681 21.74 -17.61 -2.20
CA ALA A 681 20.53 -17.91 -2.98
C ALA A 681 20.33 -16.90 -4.12
N SER A 682 20.52 -15.61 -3.85
CA SER A 682 20.36 -14.53 -4.84
C SER A 682 21.42 -14.52 -5.95
N ALA A 683 22.67 -14.87 -5.62
CA ALA A 683 23.80 -14.90 -6.56
C ALA A 683 23.82 -16.15 -7.45
N LEU A 684 23.29 -17.28 -6.95
CA LEU A 684 23.24 -18.57 -7.66
C LEU A 684 21.85 -18.89 -8.25
N GLY A 685 20.82 -18.13 -7.87
CA GLY A 685 19.47 -18.18 -8.42
C GLY A 685 19.33 -17.51 -9.79
N PRO A 686 18.12 -17.50 -10.38
CA PRO A 686 17.89 -17.18 -11.80
C PRO A 686 18.27 -15.75 -12.19
N ASN A 687 18.31 -14.82 -11.23
CA ASN A 687 18.69 -13.43 -11.44
C ASN A 687 20.21 -13.18 -11.39
N HIS A 688 21.01 -14.17 -10.98
CA HIS A 688 22.47 -14.12 -10.89
C HIS A 688 23.05 -12.81 -10.32
N LYS A 689 22.63 -12.45 -9.09
CA LYS A 689 23.02 -11.23 -8.36
C LYS A 689 24.43 -11.34 -7.74
N ILE A 690 25.42 -11.62 -8.58
CA ILE A 690 26.82 -11.92 -8.19
C ILE A 690 27.48 -10.72 -7.47
N GLU A 691 27.11 -9.51 -7.86
CA GLU A 691 27.56 -8.25 -7.28
C GLU A 691 27.22 -8.07 -5.78
N GLN A 692 26.35 -8.90 -5.22
CA GLN A 692 26.03 -8.89 -3.79
C GLN A 692 27.04 -9.67 -2.92
N LEU A 693 27.82 -10.59 -3.49
CA LEU A 693 28.77 -11.43 -2.74
C LEU A 693 29.80 -10.65 -1.90
N PRO A 694 30.43 -9.55 -2.39
CA PRO A 694 31.41 -8.77 -1.61
C PRO A 694 30.81 -8.04 -0.40
N ASN A 695 29.48 -7.91 -0.32
CA ASN A 695 28.81 -7.22 0.79
C ASN A 695 28.79 -8.06 2.09
N ILE A 696 29.06 -9.37 1.98
CA ILE A 696 29.00 -10.33 3.10
C ILE A 696 30.19 -11.29 3.16
N LEU A 697 30.80 -11.64 2.02
CA LEU A 697 32.04 -12.42 1.97
C LEU A 697 33.26 -11.51 1.87
N VAL A 698 34.35 -11.93 2.52
CA VAL A 698 35.70 -11.39 2.29
C VAL A 698 36.67 -12.52 1.96
N GLU A 699 37.91 -12.17 1.62
CA GLU A 699 38.92 -13.17 1.31
C GLU A 699 39.32 -14.03 2.54
N PRO A 700 39.60 -15.33 2.36
CA PRO A 700 39.64 -16.08 1.08
C PRO A 700 38.30 -16.61 0.54
N ALA A 701 37.18 -16.47 1.27
CA ALA A 701 35.89 -17.02 0.84
C ALA A 701 35.35 -16.36 -0.45
N LEU A 702 35.54 -15.05 -0.63
CA LEU A 702 35.04 -14.32 -1.79
C LEU A 702 35.63 -14.85 -3.11
N SER A 703 36.96 -14.93 -3.24
CA SER A 703 37.62 -15.49 -4.43
C SER A 703 37.33 -16.98 -4.64
N ARG A 704 36.86 -17.72 -3.62
CA ARG A 704 36.42 -19.12 -3.77
C ARG A 704 35.03 -19.25 -4.41
N TRP A 705 34.11 -18.34 -4.14
CA TRP A 705 32.70 -18.43 -4.61
C TRP A 705 32.42 -17.63 -5.88
N LEU A 706 33.15 -16.55 -6.11
CA LEU A 706 33.00 -15.72 -7.30
C LEU A 706 33.13 -16.51 -8.62
N PRO A 707 34.06 -17.48 -8.79
CA PRO A 707 34.13 -18.32 -9.99
C PRO A 707 32.90 -19.21 -10.16
N THR A 708 32.38 -19.82 -9.08
CA THR A 708 31.22 -20.71 -9.13
C THR A 708 29.95 -19.98 -9.57
N ALA A 709 29.71 -18.78 -9.06
CA ALA A 709 28.55 -17.97 -9.45
C ALA A 709 28.65 -17.51 -10.92
N ASN A 710 29.86 -17.14 -11.39
CA ASN A 710 30.07 -16.77 -12.79
C ASN A 710 29.95 -17.95 -13.76
N ALA A 711 30.37 -19.17 -13.37
CA ALA A 711 30.20 -20.37 -14.19
C ALA A 711 28.70 -20.66 -14.44
N LEU A 712 27.88 -20.68 -13.39
CA LEU A 712 26.42 -20.82 -13.49
C LEU A 712 25.80 -19.77 -14.44
N LYS A 713 26.21 -18.50 -14.30
CA LYS A 713 25.74 -17.39 -15.17
C LYS A 713 26.16 -17.55 -16.64
N GLN A 714 27.30 -18.19 -16.93
CA GLN A 714 27.74 -18.51 -18.29
C GLN A 714 27.00 -19.72 -18.88
N GLU A 715 26.76 -20.74 -18.06
CA GLU A 715 25.99 -21.95 -18.39
C GLU A 715 24.47 -21.69 -18.51
N LYS A 716 23.98 -20.54 -18.02
CA LYS A 716 22.56 -20.23 -17.78
C LYS A 716 21.86 -21.20 -16.83
N SER A 717 22.64 -21.98 -16.07
CA SER A 717 22.15 -22.90 -15.06
C SER A 717 21.97 -22.16 -13.74
N TYR A 718 20.91 -22.42 -12.99
CA TYR A 718 20.64 -21.74 -11.72
C TYR A 718 20.18 -22.70 -10.63
N ARG A 719 20.11 -22.21 -9.40
CA ARG A 719 19.72 -23.01 -8.24
C ARG A 719 18.71 -22.26 -7.37
N ARG A 720 17.57 -22.89 -7.05
CA ARG A 720 16.73 -22.43 -5.93
C ARG A 720 17.27 -23.06 -4.64
N TYR A 721 17.27 -22.26 -3.58
CA TYR A 721 17.74 -22.64 -2.26
C TYR A 721 16.65 -22.35 -1.23
N GLU A 722 16.45 -23.28 -0.30
CA GLU A 722 15.65 -23.14 0.91
C GLU A 722 16.55 -23.44 2.12
N HIS A 723 16.47 -22.61 3.16
CA HIS A 723 17.40 -22.62 4.28
C HIS A 723 16.68 -22.56 5.63
N ASP A 724 17.14 -23.40 6.57
CA ASP A 724 16.88 -23.25 8.01
C ASP A 724 18.22 -23.22 8.77
N LEU A 725 18.29 -22.40 9.84
CA LEU A 725 19.54 -21.96 10.47
C LEU A 725 19.43 -21.91 12.00
N GLU A 726 20.11 -22.84 12.66
CA GLU A 726 20.20 -22.93 14.12
C GLU A 726 21.63 -22.63 14.60
N ILE A 727 21.83 -21.50 15.30
CA ILE A 727 23.15 -21.15 15.88
C ILE A 727 23.38 -21.95 17.17
N SER A 728 24.44 -22.76 17.19
CA SER A 728 24.74 -23.72 18.26
C SER A 728 25.82 -23.23 19.23
N ASN A 729 26.89 -22.58 18.75
CA ASN A 729 27.98 -22.08 19.60
C ASN A 729 28.64 -20.83 19.02
N ILE A 730 29.19 -19.97 19.88
CA ILE A 730 29.91 -18.75 19.49
C ILE A 730 31.17 -18.63 20.34
N LYS A 731 32.31 -18.41 19.70
CA LYS A 731 33.61 -18.24 20.34
C LYS A 731 34.27 -16.96 19.84
N MET A 732 34.39 -15.98 20.73
CA MET A 732 35.20 -14.78 20.47
C MET A 732 36.68 -15.12 20.52
N SER A 733 37.52 -14.45 19.73
CA SER A 733 38.97 -14.57 19.89
C SER A 733 39.47 -13.73 21.06
N ASN A 734 40.04 -14.37 22.08
CA ASN A 734 40.60 -13.71 23.27
C ASN A 734 41.75 -12.74 22.96
N THR A 735 42.34 -12.80 21.75
CA THR A 735 43.43 -11.92 21.30
C THR A 735 43.02 -10.90 20.24
N ASN A 736 41.80 -10.95 19.71
CA ASN A 736 41.32 -9.98 18.71
C ASN A 736 39.79 -9.85 18.72
N SER A 737 39.28 -8.73 19.21
CA SER A 737 37.86 -8.38 19.28
C SER A 737 37.16 -8.19 17.92
N ASN A 738 37.89 -8.30 16.81
CA ASN A 738 37.34 -8.29 15.45
C ASN A 738 37.30 -9.68 14.79
N LEU A 739 37.58 -10.77 15.54
CA LEU A 739 37.54 -12.15 15.05
C LEU A 739 36.66 -13.04 15.93
N ALA A 740 35.82 -13.84 15.29
CA ALA A 740 34.91 -14.78 15.96
C ALA A 740 34.74 -16.07 15.16
N GLN A 741 34.42 -17.17 15.86
CA GLN A 741 33.98 -18.42 15.26
C GLN A 741 32.55 -18.73 15.70
N VAL A 742 31.71 -19.15 14.75
CA VAL A 742 30.30 -19.50 14.99
C VAL A 742 30.07 -20.92 14.48
N ASP A 743 29.65 -21.83 15.36
CA ASP A 743 29.16 -23.15 14.99
C ASP A 743 27.64 -23.07 14.81
N ALA A 744 27.17 -23.43 13.62
CA ALA A 744 25.76 -23.42 13.26
C ALA A 744 25.37 -24.72 12.55
N LYS A 745 24.12 -25.14 12.75
CA LYS A 745 23.46 -26.19 11.98
C LYS A 745 22.63 -25.53 10.88
N VAL A 746 22.85 -25.97 9.64
CA VAL A 746 22.21 -25.43 8.44
C VAL A 746 21.53 -26.57 7.70
N ILE A 747 20.22 -26.48 7.55
CA ILE A 747 19.46 -27.38 6.67
C ILE A 747 19.30 -26.64 5.34
N GLU A 748 19.78 -27.25 4.25
CA GLU A 748 19.84 -26.66 2.92
C GLU A 748 19.16 -27.59 1.90
N LYS A 749 17.99 -27.20 1.41
CA LYS A 749 17.32 -27.83 0.25
C LYS A 749 17.69 -27.06 -1.01
N VAL A 750 18.16 -27.78 -2.04
CA VAL A 750 18.71 -27.22 -3.27
C VAL A 750 18.04 -27.86 -4.48
N GLU A 751 17.44 -27.03 -5.33
CA GLU A 751 16.84 -27.44 -6.60
C GLU A 751 17.70 -26.89 -7.76
N PHE A 752 18.17 -27.77 -8.64
CA PHE A 752 19.12 -27.44 -9.71
C PHE A 752 18.40 -27.32 -11.05
N TYR A 753 18.56 -26.19 -11.74
CA TYR A 753 17.85 -25.88 -12.98
C TYR A 753 18.81 -25.66 -14.16
N SER A 754 18.47 -26.22 -15.32
CA SER A 754 19.20 -26.03 -16.59
C SER A 754 18.77 -24.76 -17.33
N ASP A 755 19.51 -24.42 -18.39
CA ASP A 755 19.31 -23.29 -19.31
C ASP A 755 17.86 -23.09 -19.82
N ASN A 756 17.13 -24.21 -19.96
CA ASN A 756 15.74 -24.30 -20.40
C ASN A 756 14.71 -24.27 -19.25
N GLY A 757 15.13 -23.96 -18.03
CA GLY A 757 14.27 -23.86 -16.84
C GLY A 757 13.76 -25.20 -16.29
N ARG A 758 14.22 -26.35 -16.79
CA ARG A 758 13.86 -27.66 -16.23
C ARG A 758 14.63 -27.96 -14.95
N LEU A 759 13.92 -28.54 -13.97
CA LEU A 759 14.53 -29.15 -12.80
C LEU A 759 15.34 -30.38 -13.24
N THR A 760 16.61 -30.43 -12.82
CA THR A 760 17.57 -31.49 -13.17
C THR A 760 17.92 -32.37 -11.98
N ASN A 761 17.91 -31.83 -10.76
CA ASN A 761 18.19 -32.57 -9.52
C ASN A 761 17.63 -31.79 -8.30
N THR A 762 17.40 -32.51 -7.20
CA THR A 762 17.07 -31.93 -5.89
C THR A 762 17.91 -32.61 -4.82
N ASN A 763 18.52 -31.83 -3.92
CA ASN A 763 19.38 -32.34 -2.85
C ASN A 763 19.01 -31.66 -1.53
N ASN A 764 18.95 -32.44 -0.44
CA ASN A 764 18.62 -31.95 0.90
C ASN A 764 19.78 -32.29 1.85
N GLU A 765 20.57 -31.29 2.25
CA GLU A 765 21.72 -31.46 3.14
C GLU A 765 21.41 -30.92 4.54
N ASN A 766 21.92 -31.60 5.56
CA ASN A 766 21.86 -31.16 6.96
C ASN A 766 23.30 -31.05 7.45
N LEU A 767 23.82 -29.82 7.48
CA LEU A 767 25.23 -29.50 7.61
C LEU A 767 25.51 -28.87 8.97
N PHE A 768 26.48 -29.41 9.70
CA PHE A 768 27.08 -28.70 10.83
C PHE A 768 28.28 -27.90 10.31
N VAL A 769 28.29 -26.58 10.53
CA VAL A 769 29.25 -25.67 9.88
C VAL A 769 29.85 -24.70 10.89
N ARG A 770 31.19 -24.67 10.93
CA ARG A 770 31.95 -23.60 11.61
C ARG A 770 32.23 -22.48 10.63
N TYR A 771 31.72 -21.29 10.89
CA TYR A 771 32.02 -20.07 10.16
C TYR A 771 33.09 -19.25 10.90
N ASP A 772 34.10 -18.77 10.17
CA ASP A 772 35.08 -17.80 10.62
C ASP A 772 34.61 -16.39 10.21
N LEU A 773 34.30 -15.55 11.19
CA LEU A 773 33.77 -14.20 11.00
C LEU A 773 34.82 -13.14 11.36
N VAL A 774 34.86 -12.06 10.58
CA VAL A 774 35.71 -10.90 10.79
C VAL A 774 34.90 -9.60 10.73
N ARG A 775 35.17 -8.68 11.65
CA ARG A 775 34.57 -7.34 11.68
C ARG A 775 35.41 -6.37 10.85
N LYS A 776 34.80 -5.72 9.86
CA LYS A 776 35.39 -4.65 9.03
C LYS A 776 34.39 -3.52 8.88
N SER A 777 34.84 -2.26 8.99
CA SER A 777 34.00 -1.07 8.84
C SER A 777 32.69 -1.12 9.65
N GLN A 778 32.77 -1.60 10.90
CA GLN A 778 31.64 -1.84 11.81
C GLN A 778 30.57 -2.84 11.33
N LYS A 779 30.87 -3.70 10.35
CA LYS A 779 30.03 -4.82 9.92
C LYS A 779 30.76 -6.15 10.11
N TRP A 780 30.04 -7.19 10.53
CA TRP A 780 30.53 -8.57 10.53
C TRP A 780 30.40 -9.18 9.13
N GLN A 781 31.45 -9.85 8.67
CA GLN A 781 31.55 -10.50 7.36
C GLN A 781 32.21 -11.88 7.50
N ILE A 782 31.90 -12.80 6.58
CA ILE A 782 32.42 -14.18 6.62
C ILE A 782 33.72 -14.24 5.81
N SER A 783 34.82 -14.67 6.43
CA SER A 783 36.11 -14.84 5.76
C SER A 783 36.36 -16.27 5.29
N ASN A 784 35.84 -17.26 6.02
CA ASN A 784 36.00 -18.68 5.72
C ASN A 784 34.92 -19.52 6.44
N TRP A 785 34.76 -20.79 6.06
CA TRP A 785 34.02 -21.77 6.86
C TRP A 785 34.46 -23.20 6.57
N LYS A 786 34.09 -24.10 7.48
CA LYS A 786 34.35 -25.54 7.39
C LYS A 786 33.11 -26.32 7.82
N VAL A 787 32.64 -27.21 6.94
CA VAL A 787 31.67 -28.25 7.31
C VAL A 787 32.36 -29.21 8.27
N LEU A 788 31.76 -29.40 9.44
CA LEU A 788 32.13 -30.37 10.45
C LEU A 788 31.35 -31.67 10.16
N ARG A 789 32.01 -32.81 10.39
CA ARG A 789 31.42 -34.16 10.30
C ARG A 789 31.36 -34.76 11.69
#